data_AF-A0A2L0HC49-F1
#
_entry.id   AF-A0A2L0HC49-F1
#
_cell.length_a   1.000
_cell.length_b   1.000
_cell.length_c   1.000
_cell.angle_alpha   90.00
_cell.angle_beta   90.00
_cell.angle_gamma   90.00
#
_symmetry.space_group_name_H-M   'P 1'
#
loop_
_entity.id
_entity.type
_entity.pdbx_description
1 polymer ?
#
loop_
_entity_poly.entity_id
_entity_poly.type
_entity_poly.pdbx_seq_one_letter_code
_entity_poly.pdbx_strand_id
1 'polypeptide(L)'
;MADSRDLELFRQRIAEALPSANIPTLLLLLYQFTGQERWLSPPFIPVKSRWDENDSGGLAVELQMEIRDAALPAIMAWRHGAHIAKPELSANELTRMLSISEAEPIPPEYADMMIHKLWRYSGAVPDPVCLPDGFRVLIIGAGMSGLAAAIRLRQLGISYIQIEKQDHTGGVWHSHHYPGCGVDTPGHLYAYTFAGGNWSKFFPLQREIDDYFNRVAREFGIESSIRYCTECIVSRYDEESRSWHSRLRLPDGTQETLVTNVVISAVGGFTTPKWPNIPGLRDFEGPVVHTSEWDPEVALDGKRVAVIGNGASAMQVVPAIADRVGALAIFQRSRQWAAPFAKFRMPVPEPVQFLLREVPHYEWLYRLRLSWIFDSQVHEALQKDPAWPHPDRSVNAVNDGQRETYTRYIEEQLAGRPDLLAKVIPPYPPFGKRMLLDNGWYKTLLKPHVTLIDAAAERVEGSSIHGINGEKHEADVLIVASGYDTTRFLLPVQVVGRKGLTVREVWNDDDCQAYLGTVVAGFPNFFMLYGPNTALGHRGNFMFTIESQIDYVLSVLRQMGEEKLDEVECRHEVYQRYNETIQEMHQRMIWSHPGMSTYFRNDRGRIVTNSPWRLIDYWNLTKEANLADYHTVRHLGSQPDVPAEPVREGGQPAHQ
;
A
#
# COMPACT_ATOMS: atom_id res chain seq x y z
N MET A 1 27.49 -37.62 9.54
CA MET A 1 28.44 -36.94 8.65
C MET A 1 27.80 -35.83 7.82
N ALA A 2 26.61 -36.03 7.22
CA ALA A 2 25.92 -34.97 6.46
C ALA A 2 25.58 -33.72 7.32
N ASP A 3 25.16 -33.93 8.57
CA ASP A 3 24.78 -32.86 9.52
C ASP A 3 25.96 -31.94 9.92
N SER A 4 27.13 -32.52 10.20
CA SER A 4 28.34 -31.73 10.53
C SER A 4 28.85 -30.88 9.36
N ARG A 5 28.65 -31.33 8.11
CA ARG A 5 29.05 -30.57 6.92
C ARG A 5 28.09 -29.43 6.63
N ASP A 6 26.79 -29.64 6.84
CA ASP A 6 25.76 -28.59 6.73
C ASP A 6 25.97 -27.49 7.77
N LEU A 7 26.27 -27.87 9.02
CA LEU A 7 26.56 -26.93 10.11
C LEU A 7 27.81 -26.08 9.84
N GLU A 8 28.88 -26.67 9.30
CA GLU A 8 30.09 -25.91 8.96
C GLU A 8 29.85 -24.97 7.77
N LEU A 9 29.10 -25.41 6.75
CA LEU A 9 28.71 -24.56 5.63
C LEU A 9 27.84 -23.38 6.10
N PHE A 10 26.88 -23.64 6.98
CA PHE A 10 26.04 -22.61 7.59
C PHE A 10 26.88 -21.61 8.39
N ARG A 11 27.81 -22.10 9.21
CA ARG A 11 28.76 -21.26 9.97
C ARG A 11 29.56 -20.36 9.05
N GLN A 12 30.11 -20.92 7.97
CA GLN A 12 30.87 -20.15 6.97
C GLN A 12 30.00 -19.04 6.36
N ARG A 13 28.78 -19.36 5.92
CA ARG A 13 27.86 -18.37 5.33
C ARG A 13 27.45 -17.29 6.33
N ILE A 14 27.23 -17.61 7.60
CA ILE A 14 26.96 -16.59 8.63
C ILE A 14 28.19 -15.69 8.81
N ALA A 15 29.40 -16.26 8.89
CA ALA A 15 30.62 -15.47 9.02
C ALA A 15 30.85 -14.53 7.82
N GLU A 16 30.52 -14.98 6.60
CA GLU A 16 30.55 -14.14 5.39
C GLU A 16 29.45 -13.07 5.39
N ALA A 17 28.33 -13.31 6.07
CA ALA A 17 27.18 -12.42 6.08
C ALA A 17 27.19 -11.32 7.15
N LEU A 18 27.69 -11.60 8.34
CA LEU A 18 27.73 -10.64 9.45
C LEU A 18 28.43 -9.30 9.14
N PRO A 19 29.48 -9.23 8.30
CA PRO A 19 30.05 -7.96 7.86
C PRO A 19 29.03 -7.03 7.17
N SER A 20 28.04 -7.59 6.48
CA SER A 20 26.99 -6.83 5.78
C SER A 20 25.73 -6.60 6.62
N ALA A 21 25.66 -7.16 7.83
CA ALA A 21 24.50 -7.05 8.69
C ALA A 21 24.27 -5.61 9.17
N ASN A 22 23.00 -5.23 9.26
CA ASN A 22 22.57 -4.01 9.93
C ASN A 22 22.82 -4.12 11.45
N ILE A 23 23.65 -3.20 11.99
CA ILE A 23 24.17 -3.25 13.36
C ILE A 23 23.06 -3.07 14.42
N PRO A 24 22.17 -2.07 14.33
CA PRO A 24 21.06 -1.97 15.28
C PRO A 24 20.17 -3.23 15.30
N THR A 25 19.94 -3.86 14.14
CA THR A 25 19.19 -5.13 14.09
C THR A 25 19.92 -6.26 14.82
N LEU A 26 21.25 -6.35 14.68
CA LEU A 26 22.05 -7.34 15.41
C LEU A 26 22.03 -7.11 16.93
N LEU A 27 21.98 -5.86 17.41
CA LEU A 27 21.86 -5.57 18.84
C LEU A 27 20.55 -6.13 19.41
N LEU A 28 19.44 -5.92 18.69
CA LEU A 28 18.14 -6.47 19.08
C LEU A 28 18.15 -8.01 19.06
N LEU A 29 18.74 -8.60 18.03
CA LEU A 29 18.90 -10.05 17.90
C LEU A 29 19.71 -10.63 19.06
N LEU A 30 20.87 -10.03 19.37
CA LEU A 30 21.76 -10.45 20.44
C LEU A 30 21.08 -10.36 21.81
N TYR A 31 20.37 -9.27 22.08
CA TYR A 31 19.56 -9.15 23.29
C TYR A 31 18.55 -10.30 23.40
N GLN A 32 17.85 -10.60 22.32
CA GLN A 32 16.81 -11.64 22.32
C GLN A 32 17.39 -13.05 22.46
N PHE A 33 18.51 -13.34 21.80
CA PHE A 33 19.16 -14.66 21.80
C PHE A 33 19.88 -14.93 23.12
N THR A 34 20.53 -13.93 23.70
CA THR A 34 21.41 -14.10 24.87
C THR A 34 20.78 -13.66 26.19
N GLY A 35 19.74 -12.82 26.14
CA GLY A 35 19.15 -12.19 27.32
C GLY A 35 20.05 -11.15 28.00
N GLN A 36 21.20 -10.80 27.40
CA GLN A 36 22.18 -9.91 28.03
C GLN A 36 21.84 -8.45 27.81
N GLU A 37 21.55 -7.73 28.91
CA GLU A 37 21.24 -6.30 28.93
C GLU A 37 22.36 -5.39 28.39
N ARG A 38 23.61 -5.90 28.33
CA ARG A 38 24.76 -5.16 27.80
C ARG A 38 24.52 -4.66 26.37
N TRP A 39 23.80 -5.43 25.54
CA TRP A 39 23.54 -5.09 24.14
C TRP A 39 22.58 -3.92 23.97
N LEU A 40 21.87 -3.53 25.03
CA LEU A 40 20.96 -2.38 25.05
C LEU A 40 21.49 -1.28 25.99
N SER A 41 22.79 -1.25 26.26
CA SER A 41 23.43 -0.33 27.21
C SER A 41 24.69 0.31 26.58
N PRO A 42 25.19 1.45 27.10
CA PRO A 42 26.46 1.99 26.65
C PRO A 42 27.58 0.95 26.80
N PRO A 43 28.53 0.87 25.84
CA PRO A 43 28.74 1.77 24.71
C PRO A 43 27.94 1.42 23.43
N PHE A 44 27.04 0.44 23.46
CA PHE A 44 26.35 -0.12 22.27
C PHE A 44 25.05 0.61 21.89
N ILE A 45 24.84 1.85 22.34
CA ILE A 45 23.63 2.60 22.00
C ILE A 45 23.83 3.28 20.64
N PRO A 46 23.01 2.98 19.62
CA PRO A 46 23.09 3.65 18.33
C PRO A 46 22.90 5.17 18.42
N VAL A 47 23.34 5.86 17.37
CA VAL A 47 23.06 7.28 17.15
C VAL A 47 21.90 7.40 16.17
N LYS A 48 21.02 8.38 16.39
CA LYS A 48 19.87 8.63 15.51
C LYS A 48 20.35 9.00 14.11
N SER A 49 20.02 8.15 13.13
CA SER A 49 20.22 8.48 11.72
C SER A 49 19.09 9.36 11.21
N ARG A 50 19.36 10.13 10.16
CA ARG A 50 18.36 10.89 9.42
C ARG A 50 18.37 10.37 7.97
N TRP A 51 17.24 9.85 7.52
CA TRP A 51 16.97 9.52 6.11
C TRP A 51 17.55 8.21 5.55
N ASP A 52 18.11 7.33 6.39
CA ASP A 52 18.52 5.97 6.01
C ASP A 52 18.18 4.92 7.09
N GLU A 53 18.58 3.67 6.86
CA GLU A 53 18.28 2.52 7.73
C GLU A 53 19.26 2.34 8.93
N ASN A 54 20.21 3.26 9.07
CA ASN A 54 21.23 3.31 10.11
C ASN A 54 22.11 2.05 10.18
N ASP A 55 22.69 1.61 9.05
CA ASP A 55 23.39 0.32 8.97
C ASP A 55 24.51 0.12 9.98
N SER A 56 25.28 1.17 10.28
CA SER A 56 26.36 1.12 11.29
C SER A 56 25.89 1.39 12.72
N GLY A 57 24.63 1.83 12.89
CA GLY A 57 24.15 2.40 14.14
C GLY A 57 24.85 3.71 14.54
N GLY A 58 25.69 4.30 13.67
CA GLY A 58 26.57 5.41 14.05
C GLY A 58 27.63 5.05 15.10
N LEU A 59 27.88 3.76 15.33
CA LEU A 59 28.84 3.27 16.32
C LEU A 59 30.27 3.26 15.77
N ALA A 60 31.27 3.33 16.66
CA ALA A 60 32.67 3.15 16.31
C ALA A 60 32.92 1.76 15.68
N VAL A 61 33.87 1.67 14.76
CA VAL A 61 34.13 0.43 13.98
C VAL A 61 34.44 -0.75 14.90
N GLU A 62 35.16 -0.52 16.00
CA GLU A 62 35.53 -1.53 16.98
C GLU A 62 34.31 -2.12 17.68
N LEU A 63 33.32 -1.28 18.01
CA LEU A 63 32.05 -1.73 18.61
C LEU A 63 31.21 -2.50 17.60
N GLN A 64 31.19 -2.07 16.34
CA GLN A 64 30.50 -2.81 15.27
C GLN A 64 31.11 -4.21 15.09
N MET A 65 32.44 -4.32 15.18
CA MET A 65 33.14 -5.62 15.13
C MET A 65 32.78 -6.49 16.33
N GLU A 66 32.78 -5.94 17.55
CA GLU A 66 32.39 -6.70 18.75
C GLU A 66 30.96 -7.26 18.65
N ILE A 67 30.02 -6.48 18.11
CA ILE A 67 28.63 -6.91 17.88
C ILE A 67 28.59 -8.08 16.88
N ARG A 68 29.30 -7.96 15.75
CA ARG A 68 29.36 -9.01 14.73
C ARG A 68 30.00 -10.29 15.27
N ASP A 69 31.12 -10.15 15.98
CA ASP A 69 31.85 -11.27 16.57
C ASP A 69 31.02 -12.02 17.62
N ALA A 70 30.16 -11.32 18.36
CA ALA A 70 29.23 -11.94 19.29
C ALA A 70 28.01 -12.58 18.63
N ALA A 71 27.57 -12.07 17.48
CA ALA A 71 26.40 -12.60 16.77
C ALA A 71 26.64 -14.01 16.22
N LEU A 72 27.85 -14.30 15.71
CA LEU A 72 28.19 -15.62 15.17
C LEU A 72 27.97 -16.75 16.20
N PRO A 73 28.59 -16.75 17.39
CA PRO A 73 28.39 -17.82 18.37
C PRO A 73 26.95 -17.88 18.90
N ALA A 74 26.23 -16.75 19.01
CA ALA A 74 24.83 -16.74 19.41
C ALA A 74 23.93 -17.45 18.39
N ILE A 75 24.10 -17.14 17.08
CA ILE A 75 23.37 -17.78 15.99
C ILE A 75 23.73 -19.26 15.89
N MET A 76 25.02 -19.60 16.02
CA MET A 76 25.46 -21.00 15.99
C MET A 76 24.92 -21.80 17.18
N ALA A 77 24.85 -21.21 18.38
CA ALA A 77 24.25 -21.87 19.53
C ALA A 77 22.79 -22.24 19.27
N TRP A 78 21.99 -21.31 18.71
CA TRP A 78 20.62 -21.60 18.27
C TRP A 78 20.58 -22.70 17.21
N ARG A 79 21.43 -22.64 16.18
CA ARG A 79 21.49 -23.65 15.11
C ARG A 79 21.86 -25.04 15.65
N HIS A 80 22.62 -25.11 16.75
CA HIS A 80 22.93 -26.34 17.50
C HIS A 80 21.80 -26.80 18.45
N GLY A 81 20.66 -26.11 18.47
CA GLY A 81 19.48 -26.47 19.26
C GLY A 81 19.35 -25.75 20.60
N ALA A 82 20.17 -24.73 20.89
CA ALA A 82 19.97 -23.90 22.07
C ALA A 82 18.66 -23.09 21.95
N HIS A 83 17.94 -22.95 23.06
CA HIS A 83 16.78 -22.09 23.11
C HIS A 83 17.17 -20.61 23.03
N ILE A 84 16.38 -19.83 22.30
CA ILE A 84 16.45 -18.36 22.33
C ILE A 84 16.07 -17.92 23.75
N ALA A 85 16.90 -17.11 24.40
CA ALA A 85 16.68 -16.71 25.80
C ALA A 85 15.37 -15.94 26.02
N LYS A 86 14.95 -15.14 25.02
CA LYS A 86 13.70 -14.37 25.01
C LYS A 86 12.87 -14.69 23.77
N PRO A 87 12.20 -15.85 23.70
CA PRO A 87 11.45 -16.25 22.51
C PRO A 87 10.26 -15.33 22.25
N GLU A 88 9.65 -14.81 23.32
CA GLU A 88 8.59 -13.81 23.29
C GLU A 88 9.08 -12.51 23.95
N LEU A 89 8.58 -11.38 23.46
CA LEU A 89 8.89 -10.05 23.97
C LEU A 89 7.62 -9.41 24.54
N SER A 90 7.70 -8.87 25.75
CA SER A 90 6.62 -8.03 26.28
C SER A 90 6.55 -6.68 25.55
N ALA A 91 5.40 -6.01 25.64
CA ALA A 91 5.18 -4.66 25.10
C ALA A 91 6.25 -3.66 25.55
N ASN A 92 6.60 -3.71 26.84
CA ASN A 92 7.59 -2.83 27.45
C ASN A 92 9.01 -3.14 26.94
N GLU A 93 9.36 -4.42 26.81
CA GLU A 93 10.66 -4.81 26.25
C GLU A 93 10.78 -4.37 24.79
N LEU A 94 9.75 -4.59 23.98
CA LEU A 94 9.76 -4.22 22.57
C LEU A 94 9.88 -2.70 22.37
N THR A 95 9.13 -1.92 23.13
CA THR A 95 9.19 -0.45 23.09
C THR A 95 10.56 0.05 23.51
N ARG A 96 11.14 -0.53 24.57
CA ARG A 96 12.49 -0.19 25.03
C ARG A 96 13.55 -0.55 24.00
N MET A 97 13.49 -1.77 23.45
CA MET A 97 14.40 -2.27 22.41
C MET A 97 14.44 -1.32 21.22
N LEU A 98 13.27 -1.00 20.67
CA LEU A 98 13.18 -0.12 19.51
C LEU A 98 13.56 1.33 19.84
N SER A 99 13.22 1.84 21.04
CA SER A 99 13.63 3.19 21.45
C SER A 99 15.16 3.34 21.50
N ILE A 100 15.86 2.29 21.96
CA ILE A 100 17.31 2.26 22.01
C ILE A 100 17.89 2.13 20.60
N SER A 101 17.36 1.20 19.80
CA SER A 101 17.78 0.96 18.42
C SER A 101 17.68 2.21 17.53
N GLU A 102 16.60 2.98 17.68
CA GLU A 102 16.34 4.19 16.88
C GLU A 102 16.86 5.46 17.54
N ALA A 103 17.47 5.33 18.73
CA ALA A 103 18.03 6.41 19.52
C ALA A 103 17.02 7.56 19.77
N GLU A 104 15.77 7.19 20.01
CA GLU A 104 14.69 8.12 20.34
C GLU A 104 13.58 7.42 21.14
N PRO A 105 12.83 8.15 21.99
CA PRO A 105 11.72 7.55 22.72
C PRO A 105 10.59 7.12 21.78
N ILE A 106 10.24 5.84 21.80
CA ILE A 106 9.02 5.34 21.17
C ILE A 106 7.87 5.43 22.18
N PRO A 107 6.76 6.12 21.85
CA PRO A 107 5.63 6.24 22.75
C PRO A 107 5.03 4.86 23.09
N PRO A 108 4.67 4.60 24.37
CA PRO A 108 4.08 3.32 24.78
C PRO A 108 2.81 2.92 24.03
N GLU A 109 2.05 3.89 23.49
CA GLU A 109 0.85 3.64 22.68
C GLU A 109 1.12 2.79 21.43
N TYR A 110 2.37 2.69 20.96
CA TYR A 110 2.73 1.86 19.80
C TYR A 110 2.92 0.37 20.15
N ALA A 111 3.02 0.03 21.44
CA ALA A 111 3.47 -1.30 21.86
C ALA A 111 2.56 -2.42 21.33
N ASP A 112 1.24 -2.30 21.50
CA ASP A 112 0.27 -3.32 21.09
C ASP A 112 0.25 -3.50 19.57
N MET A 113 0.35 -2.40 18.80
CA MET A 113 0.42 -2.46 17.34
C MET A 113 1.70 -3.19 16.89
N MET A 114 2.83 -2.94 17.55
CA MET A 114 4.09 -3.62 17.22
C MET A 114 4.04 -5.10 17.59
N ILE A 115 3.48 -5.47 18.74
CA ILE A 115 3.21 -6.88 19.09
C ILE A 115 2.31 -7.54 18.04
N HIS A 116 1.23 -6.86 17.64
CA HIS A 116 0.33 -7.38 16.63
C HIS A 116 1.06 -7.61 15.29
N LYS A 117 1.92 -6.68 14.86
CA LYS A 117 2.79 -6.88 13.68
C LYS A 117 3.70 -8.09 13.86
N LEU A 118 4.34 -8.25 15.01
CA LEU A 118 5.19 -9.41 15.32
C LEU A 118 4.46 -10.74 15.26
N TRP A 119 3.28 -10.80 15.87
CA TRP A 119 2.42 -11.96 15.83
C TRP A 119 2.06 -12.34 14.39
N ARG A 120 1.82 -11.36 13.51
CA ARG A 120 1.61 -11.64 12.09
C ARG A 120 2.89 -12.08 11.38
N TYR A 121 4.04 -11.47 11.68
CA TYR A 121 5.34 -11.85 11.12
C TYR A 121 5.75 -13.29 11.48
N SER A 122 5.31 -13.82 12.63
CA SER A 122 5.57 -15.21 12.99
C SER A 122 4.70 -16.22 12.22
N GLY A 123 3.81 -15.76 11.34
CA GLY A 123 2.91 -16.61 10.56
C GLY A 123 1.68 -17.06 11.35
N ALA A 124 1.40 -16.44 12.50
CA ALA A 124 0.25 -16.81 13.30
C ALA A 124 -1.07 -16.58 12.55
N VAL A 125 -1.98 -17.50 12.78
CA VAL A 125 -3.30 -17.56 12.14
C VAL A 125 -4.35 -17.18 13.18
N PRO A 126 -5.34 -16.32 12.86
CA PRO A 126 -6.41 -16.01 13.79
C PRO A 126 -7.35 -17.21 14.01
N ASP A 127 -8.12 -17.18 15.10
CA ASP A 127 -9.06 -18.25 15.44
C ASP A 127 -10.19 -18.38 14.40
N PRO A 128 -10.57 -19.62 14.00
CA PRO A 128 -11.64 -19.85 13.02
C PRO A 128 -12.95 -19.14 13.38
N VAL A 129 -13.67 -18.67 12.36
CA VAL A 129 -14.95 -18.00 12.52
C VAL A 129 -16.08 -18.93 12.08
N CYS A 130 -17.10 -19.09 12.91
CA CYS A 130 -18.30 -19.86 12.59
C CYS A 130 -19.40 -18.94 12.06
N LEU A 131 -19.76 -19.09 10.78
CA LEU A 131 -20.86 -18.37 10.13
C LEU A 131 -21.99 -19.35 9.79
N PRO A 132 -23.24 -18.88 9.57
CA PRO A 132 -24.34 -19.75 9.17
C PRO A 132 -24.04 -20.58 7.91
N ASP A 133 -24.66 -21.75 7.81
CA ASP A 133 -24.51 -22.61 6.64
C ASP A 133 -24.91 -21.87 5.35
N GLY A 134 -24.09 -22.00 4.31
CA GLY A 134 -24.30 -21.31 3.04
C GLY A 134 -23.89 -19.83 3.02
N PHE A 135 -23.40 -19.27 4.13
CA PHE A 135 -22.86 -17.91 4.16
C PHE A 135 -21.67 -17.78 3.20
N ARG A 136 -21.75 -16.83 2.27
CA ARG A 136 -20.73 -16.60 1.25
C ARG A 136 -20.30 -15.14 1.17
N VAL A 137 -19.00 -14.93 1.07
CA VAL A 137 -18.38 -13.64 0.78
C VAL A 137 -17.98 -13.57 -0.70
N LEU A 138 -18.31 -12.50 -1.41
CA LEU A 138 -17.73 -12.20 -2.73
C LEU A 138 -16.53 -11.25 -2.55
N ILE A 139 -15.37 -11.63 -3.06
CA ILE A 139 -14.21 -10.75 -3.21
C ILE A 139 -14.11 -10.32 -4.68
N ILE A 140 -14.11 -9.01 -4.93
CA ILE A 140 -13.95 -8.43 -6.27
C ILE A 140 -12.52 -7.90 -6.43
N GLY A 141 -11.70 -8.60 -7.20
CA GLY A 141 -10.29 -8.29 -7.46
C GLY A 141 -9.32 -9.28 -6.82
N ALA A 142 -8.23 -9.57 -7.53
CA ALA A 142 -7.11 -10.41 -7.09
C ALA A 142 -5.77 -9.64 -7.16
N GLY A 143 -5.82 -8.32 -6.97
CA GLY A 143 -4.67 -7.53 -6.58
C GLY A 143 -4.27 -7.76 -5.11
N MET A 144 -3.36 -6.93 -4.62
CA MET A 144 -2.79 -7.02 -3.27
C MET A 144 -3.86 -7.09 -2.17
N SER A 145 -4.91 -6.27 -2.24
CA SER A 145 -5.96 -6.27 -1.20
C SER A 145 -6.84 -7.53 -1.26
N GLY A 146 -7.18 -7.98 -2.46
CA GLY A 146 -8.04 -9.14 -2.67
C GLY A 146 -7.36 -10.46 -2.30
N LEU A 147 -6.07 -10.60 -2.62
CA LEU A 147 -5.27 -11.73 -2.19
C LEU A 147 -5.17 -11.81 -0.66
N ALA A 148 -4.85 -10.70 0.02
CA ALA A 148 -4.79 -10.67 1.47
C ALA A 148 -6.13 -11.06 2.11
N ALA A 149 -7.23 -10.53 1.59
CA ALA A 149 -8.58 -10.88 2.06
C ALA A 149 -8.87 -12.37 1.87
N ALA A 150 -8.63 -12.93 0.69
CA ALA A 150 -8.87 -14.34 0.40
C ALA A 150 -8.04 -15.27 1.29
N ILE A 151 -6.76 -14.95 1.51
CA ILE A 151 -5.88 -15.70 2.41
C ILE A 151 -6.43 -15.72 3.83
N ARG A 152 -6.83 -14.56 4.36
CA ARG A 152 -7.37 -14.47 5.71
C ARG A 152 -8.73 -15.15 5.85
N LEU A 153 -9.64 -14.99 4.88
CA LEU A 153 -10.92 -15.71 4.89
C LEU A 153 -10.71 -17.23 4.87
N ARG A 154 -9.81 -17.74 4.01
CA ARG A 154 -9.46 -19.17 3.98
C ARG A 154 -8.91 -19.65 5.32
N GLN A 155 -7.97 -18.91 5.89
CA GLN A 155 -7.38 -19.22 7.20
C GLN A 155 -8.43 -19.32 8.31
N LEU A 156 -9.48 -18.50 8.25
CA LEU A 156 -10.58 -18.50 9.21
C LEU A 156 -11.68 -19.53 8.90
N GLY A 157 -11.57 -20.28 7.80
CA GLY A 157 -12.60 -21.23 7.37
C GLY A 157 -13.85 -20.56 6.78
N ILE A 158 -13.80 -19.28 6.41
CA ILE A 158 -14.93 -18.55 5.84
C ILE A 158 -15.03 -18.84 4.34
N SER A 159 -16.21 -19.28 3.88
CA SER A 159 -16.47 -19.56 2.47
C SER A 159 -16.55 -18.27 1.64
N TYR A 160 -15.82 -18.22 0.53
CA TYR A 160 -15.80 -17.08 -0.37
C TYR A 160 -15.75 -17.48 -1.85
N ILE A 161 -16.12 -16.54 -2.71
CA ILE A 161 -15.91 -16.57 -4.16
C ILE A 161 -15.03 -15.38 -4.50
N GLN A 162 -13.95 -15.59 -5.25
CA GLN A 162 -13.08 -14.50 -5.72
C GLN A 162 -13.09 -14.43 -7.24
N ILE A 163 -13.22 -13.21 -7.76
CA ILE A 163 -13.19 -12.92 -9.20
C ILE A 163 -12.11 -11.89 -9.51
N GLU A 164 -11.53 -11.95 -10.70
CA GLU A 164 -10.56 -10.98 -11.23
C GLU A 164 -10.83 -10.76 -12.72
N LYS A 165 -10.82 -9.50 -13.16
CA LYS A 165 -11.07 -9.14 -14.56
C LYS A 165 -9.86 -9.43 -15.45
N GLN A 166 -8.66 -9.41 -14.87
CA GLN A 166 -7.41 -9.76 -15.53
C GLN A 166 -7.25 -11.29 -15.60
N ASP A 167 -6.27 -11.74 -16.37
CA ASP A 167 -5.94 -13.16 -16.55
C ASP A 167 -5.02 -13.72 -15.46
N HIS A 168 -4.47 -12.85 -14.59
CA HIS A 168 -3.59 -13.21 -13.47
C HIS A 168 -3.84 -12.33 -12.22
N THR A 169 -3.27 -12.76 -11.10
CA THR A 169 -3.20 -11.95 -9.87
C THR A 169 -2.15 -10.84 -9.97
N GLY A 170 -2.09 -9.96 -8.97
CA GLY A 170 -1.07 -8.91 -8.87
C GLY A 170 -1.64 -7.50 -9.05
N GLY A 171 -2.82 -7.39 -9.67
CA GLY A 171 -3.55 -6.13 -9.80
C GLY A 171 -2.75 -5.11 -10.59
N VAL A 172 -2.41 -3.97 -10.00
CA VAL A 172 -1.57 -2.96 -10.65
C VAL A 172 -0.18 -3.49 -11.00
N TRP A 173 0.35 -4.44 -10.24
CA TRP A 173 1.67 -5.00 -10.56
C TRP A 173 1.62 -5.95 -11.75
N HIS A 174 0.45 -6.53 -12.06
CA HIS A 174 0.26 -7.31 -13.30
C HIS A 174 -0.04 -6.42 -14.50
N SER A 175 -0.47 -5.17 -14.33
CA SER A 175 -0.82 -4.31 -15.49
C SER A 175 0.26 -3.28 -15.85
N HIS A 176 1.11 -2.86 -14.90
CA HIS A 176 2.02 -1.73 -15.08
C HIS A 176 3.45 -2.15 -15.43
N HIS A 177 3.74 -2.39 -16.71
CA HIS A 177 5.05 -2.91 -17.15
C HIS A 177 6.00 -1.87 -17.77
N TYR A 178 5.76 -0.59 -17.57
CA TYR A 178 6.63 0.44 -18.15
C TYR A 178 8.08 0.37 -17.61
N PRO A 179 9.09 0.75 -18.41
CA PRO A 179 10.49 0.71 -18.00
C PRO A 179 10.74 1.44 -16.68
N GLY A 180 11.41 0.77 -15.75
CA GLY A 180 11.72 1.34 -14.43
C GLY A 180 10.56 1.33 -13.43
N CYS A 181 9.39 0.76 -13.76
CA CYS A 181 8.31 0.57 -12.80
C CYS A 181 8.80 -0.21 -11.56
N GLY A 182 8.49 0.28 -10.37
CA GLY A 182 8.91 -0.31 -9.10
C GLY A 182 8.39 0.45 -7.90
N VAL A 183 8.63 -0.09 -6.71
CA VAL A 183 8.14 0.51 -5.45
C VAL A 183 8.97 1.72 -5.03
N ASP A 184 8.34 2.62 -4.29
CA ASP A 184 8.96 3.73 -3.56
C ASP A 184 8.96 3.52 -2.04
N THR A 185 8.54 2.34 -1.60
CA THR A 185 8.56 1.85 -0.21
C THR A 185 9.54 0.67 -0.16
N PRO A 186 10.37 0.52 0.89
CA PRO A 186 11.28 -0.62 0.99
C PRO A 186 10.54 -1.95 0.79
N GLY A 187 11.09 -2.87 0.00
CA GLY A 187 10.44 -4.13 -0.35
C GLY A 187 10.03 -4.95 0.88
N HIS A 188 10.84 -4.92 1.94
CA HIS A 188 10.54 -5.60 3.21
C HIS A 188 9.33 -4.99 3.94
N LEU A 189 8.94 -3.76 3.66
CA LEU A 189 7.66 -3.20 4.12
C LEU A 189 6.56 -3.44 3.09
N TYR A 190 6.88 -3.36 1.79
CA TYR A 190 5.95 -3.65 0.69
C TYR A 190 5.76 -5.16 0.45
N ALA A 191 5.52 -5.89 1.53
CA ALA A 191 5.21 -7.32 1.57
C ALA A 191 4.17 -7.54 2.68
N TYR A 192 3.35 -8.58 2.57
CA TYR A 192 2.45 -8.95 3.66
C TYR A 192 3.25 -9.25 4.93
N THR A 193 2.66 -8.94 6.08
CA THR A 193 3.28 -9.25 7.37
C THR A 193 3.39 -10.75 7.57
N PHE A 194 2.43 -11.54 7.09
CA PHE A 194 2.44 -13.00 7.22
C PHE A 194 3.19 -13.74 6.10
N ALA A 195 3.77 -13.04 5.12
CA ALA A 195 4.50 -13.66 4.01
C ALA A 195 5.66 -12.76 3.54
N GLY A 196 6.89 -13.07 3.96
CA GLY A 196 8.10 -12.33 3.60
C GLY A 196 8.42 -12.35 2.09
N GLY A 197 9.04 -11.28 1.62
CA GLY A 197 9.57 -11.19 0.26
C GLY A 197 11.07 -11.46 0.22
N ASN A 198 11.55 -12.12 -0.84
CA ASN A 198 12.98 -12.32 -1.07
C ASN A 198 13.43 -11.38 -2.19
N TRP A 199 13.95 -10.22 -1.80
CA TRP A 199 14.17 -9.11 -2.73
C TRP A 199 15.62 -9.00 -3.19
N SER A 200 15.82 -8.88 -4.50
CA SER A 200 17.08 -8.61 -5.17
C SER A 200 17.55 -7.17 -4.97
N LYS A 201 16.62 -6.24 -4.68
CA LYS A 201 16.87 -4.81 -4.42
C LYS A 201 16.11 -4.35 -3.19
N PHE A 202 16.65 -3.36 -2.48
CA PHE A 202 15.95 -2.76 -1.34
C PHE A 202 14.59 -2.16 -1.74
N PHE A 203 14.50 -1.69 -2.98
CA PHE A 203 13.26 -1.23 -3.63
C PHE A 203 13.07 -2.05 -4.91
N PRO A 204 12.35 -3.18 -4.84
CA PRO A 204 12.16 -4.09 -5.97
C PRO A 204 11.41 -3.43 -7.15
N LEU A 205 11.67 -3.95 -8.35
CA LEU A 205 10.99 -3.52 -9.57
C LEU A 205 9.71 -4.34 -9.79
N GLN A 206 8.84 -3.85 -10.68
CA GLN A 206 7.51 -4.42 -10.89
C GLN A 206 7.51 -5.93 -11.05
N ARG A 207 8.37 -6.50 -11.93
CA ARG A 207 8.38 -7.94 -12.18
C ARG A 207 8.58 -8.77 -10.90
N GLU A 208 9.48 -8.33 -10.02
CA GLU A 208 9.77 -9.05 -8.79
C GLU A 208 8.60 -8.95 -7.79
N ILE A 209 7.93 -7.81 -7.76
CA ILE A 209 6.71 -7.61 -6.96
C ILE A 209 5.56 -8.47 -7.47
N ASP A 210 5.39 -8.52 -8.79
CA ASP A 210 4.37 -9.34 -9.44
C ASP A 210 4.62 -10.83 -9.19
N ASP A 211 5.87 -11.29 -9.38
CA ASP A 211 6.31 -12.65 -9.04
C ASP A 211 6.06 -12.98 -7.55
N TYR A 212 6.26 -12.02 -6.65
CA TYR A 212 5.96 -12.17 -5.23
C TYR A 212 4.48 -12.45 -4.96
N PHE A 213 3.56 -11.64 -5.50
CA PHE A 213 2.12 -11.87 -5.26
C PHE A 213 1.62 -13.16 -5.89
N ASN A 214 2.09 -13.49 -7.09
CA ASN A 214 1.76 -14.76 -7.73
C ASN A 214 2.29 -15.96 -6.91
N ARG A 215 3.52 -15.86 -6.37
CA ARG A 215 4.08 -16.88 -5.47
C ARG A 215 3.25 -17.01 -4.18
N VAL A 216 2.91 -15.91 -3.53
CA VAL A 216 2.07 -15.92 -2.32
C VAL A 216 0.70 -16.53 -2.62
N ALA A 217 0.06 -16.18 -3.74
CA ALA A 217 -1.20 -16.77 -4.14
C ALA A 217 -1.11 -18.30 -4.28
N ARG A 218 0.01 -18.83 -4.80
CA ARG A 218 0.28 -20.28 -4.88
C ARG A 218 0.54 -20.93 -3.53
N GLU A 219 1.41 -20.34 -2.71
CA GLU A 219 1.81 -20.87 -1.40
C GLU A 219 0.61 -21.01 -0.46
N PHE A 220 -0.34 -20.08 -0.53
CA PHE A 220 -1.59 -20.14 0.24
C PHE A 220 -2.75 -20.85 -0.51
N GLY A 221 -2.47 -21.37 -1.71
CA GLY A 221 -3.41 -22.13 -2.56
C GLY A 221 -4.60 -21.34 -3.09
N ILE A 222 -4.49 -20.01 -3.16
CA ILE A 222 -5.55 -19.09 -3.60
C ILE A 222 -5.62 -19.03 -5.13
N GLU A 223 -4.47 -19.10 -5.82
CA GLU A 223 -4.34 -18.91 -7.27
C GLU A 223 -5.37 -19.73 -8.07
N SER A 224 -5.54 -21.01 -7.74
CA SER A 224 -6.45 -21.92 -8.44
C SER A 224 -7.94 -21.73 -8.11
N SER A 225 -8.27 -20.93 -7.08
CA SER A 225 -9.65 -20.66 -6.66
C SER A 225 -10.23 -19.39 -7.26
N ILE A 226 -9.41 -18.58 -7.93
CA ILE A 226 -9.82 -17.32 -8.54
C ILE A 226 -10.49 -17.58 -9.88
N ARG A 227 -11.63 -16.94 -10.11
CA ARG A 227 -12.25 -16.86 -11.44
C ARG A 227 -11.64 -15.68 -12.20
N TYR A 228 -10.62 -15.95 -13.01
CA TYR A 228 -9.96 -14.96 -13.86
C TYR A 228 -10.83 -14.57 -15.06
N CYS A 229 -10.44 -13.49 -15.75
CA CYS A 229 -11.14 -12.94 -16.90
C CYS A 229 -12.65 -12.74 -16.64
N THR A 230 -13.01 -12.47 -15.38
CA THR A 230 -14.38 -12.38 -14.88
C THR A 230 -14.59 -11.01 -14.25
N GLU A 231 -15.39 -10.17 -14.91
CA GLU A 231 -15.60 -8.78 -14.50
C GLU A 231 -16.94 -8.64 -13.76
N CYS A 232 -16.95 -8.05 -12.56
CA CYS A 232 -18.20 -7.63 -11.93
C CYS A 232 -18.71 -6.33 -12.54
N ILE A 233 -19.86 -6.39 -13.22
CA ILE A 233 -20.49 -5.24 -13.85
C ILE A 233 -21.24 -4.42 -12.81
N VAL A 234 -22.07 -5.10 -12.01
CA VAL A 234 -22.91 -4.48 -10.98
C VAL A 234 -23.05 -5.42 -9.79
N SER A 235 -23.00 -4.87 -8.58
CA SER A 235 -23.39 -5.55 -7.35
C SER A 235 -24.52 -4.78 -6.70
N ARG A 236 -25.68 -5.43 -6.53
CA ARG A 236 -26.90 -4.82 -6.00
C ARG A 236 -27.31 -5.50 -4.71
N TYR A 237 -27.56 -4.72 -3.67
CA TYR A 237 -28.16 -5.21 -2.44
C TYR A 237 -29.66 -5.43 -2.64
N ASP A 238 -30.13 -6.61 -2.27
CA ASP A 238 -31.54 -6.97 -2.25
C ASP A 238 -32.04 -6.95 -0.80
N GLU A 239 -32.97 -6.03 -0.52
CA GLU A 239 -33.44 -5.78 0.86
C GLU A 239 -34.36 -6.88 1.40
N GLU A 240 -35.02 -7.64 0.51
CA GLU A 240 -35.93 -8.73 0.89
C GLU A 240 -35.14 -9.97 1.33
N SER A 241 -34.19 -10.40 0.52
CA SER A 241 -33.31 -11.55 0.82
C SER A 241 -32.10 -11.20 1.69
N ARG A 242 -31.87 -9.90 1.96
CA ARG A 242 -30.71 -9.37 2.70
C ARG A 242 -29.37 -9.84 2.14
N SER A 243 -29.28 -9.88 0.82
CA SER A 243 -28.14 -10.45 0.12
C SER A 243 -27.69 -9.57 -1.05
N TRP A 244 -26.47 -9.79 -1.52
CA TRP A 244 -25.89 -9.12 -2.67
C TRP A 244 -26.05 -9.97 -3.92
N HIS A 245 -26.63 -9.37 -4.96
CA HIS A 245 -26.78 -9.92 -6.29
C HIS A 245 -25.75 -9.27 -7.22
N SER A 246 -24.69 -10.01 -7.55
CA SER A 246 -23.57 -9.51 -8.35
C SER A 246 -23.59 -10.10 -9.75
N ARG A 247 -23.81 -9.24 -10.75
CA ARG A 247 -23.82 -9.63 -12.16
C ARG A 247 -22.42 -9.54 -12.73
N LEU A 248 -21.95 -10.67 -13.25
CA LEU A 248 -20.62 -10.87 -13.79
C LEU A 248 -20.66 -10.95 -15.31
N ARG A 249 -19.58 -10.52 -15.97
CA ARG A 249 -19.24 -10.86 -17.35
C ARG A 249 -18.17 -11.95 -17.32
N LEU A 250 -18.48 -13.09 -17.94
CA LEU A 250 -17.57 -14.22 -18.04
C LEU A 250 -16.61 -14.07 -19.23
N PRO A 251 -15.55 -14.91 -19.32
CA PRO A 251 -14.55 -14.81 -20.39
C PRO A 251 -15.12 -14.96 -21.81
N ASP A 252 -16.23 -15.68 -21.97
CA ASP A 252 -16.94 -15.88 -23.24
C ASP A 252 -17.94 -14.76 -23.57
N GLY A 253 -18.02 -13.72 -22.72
CA GLY A 253 -18.93 -12.59 -22.85
C GLY A 253 -20.35 -12.84 -22.30
N THR A 254 -20.67 -14.06 -21.85
CA THR A 254 -21.95 -14.35 -21.19
C THR A 254 -22.01 -13.70 -19.81
N GLN A 255 -23.22 -13.66 -19.23
CA GLN A 255 -23.45 -13.06 -17.91
C GLN A 255 -23.97 -14.08 -16.91
N GLU A 256 -23.41 -14.04 -15.71
CA GLU A 256 -23.82 -14.84 -14.55
C GLU A 256 -24.28 -13.88 -13.44
N THR A 257 -25.17 -14.31 -12.54
CA THR A 257 -25.46 -13.57 -11.30
C THR A 257 -25.15 -14.45 -10.11
N LEU A 258 -24.28 -13.95 -9.22
CA LEU A 258 -23.97 -14.57 -7.94
C LEU A 258 -24.79 -13.94 -6.83
N VAL A 259 -25.23 -14.76 -5.87
CA VAL A 259 -25.89 -14.31 -4.65
C VAL A 259 -24.97 -14.61 -3.46
N THR A 260 -24.63 -13.58 -2.69
CA THR A 260 -23.70 -13.66 -1.55
C THR A 260 -24.16 -12.80 -0.39
N ASN A 261 -23.79 -13.14 0.84
CA ASN A 261 -24.20 -12.39 2.04
C ASN A 261 -23.40 -11.09 2.19
N VAL A 262 -22.12 -11.13 1.83
CA VAL A 262 -21.16 -10.03 2.01
C VAL A 262 -20.39 -9.81 0.71
N VAL A 263 -20.05 -8.55 0.42
CA VAL A 263 -19.16 -8.18 -0.68
C VAL A 263 -17.97 -7.41 -0.13
N ILE A 264 -16.76 -7.85 -0.48
CA ILE A 264 -15.50 -7.15 -0.25
C ILE A 264 -14.96 -6.67 -1.59
N SER A 265 -15.04 -5.36 -1.84
CA SER A 265 -14.46 -4.73 -3.02
C SER A 265 -12.96 -4.48 -2.82
N ALA A 266 -12.13 -5.10 -3.66
CA ALA A 266 -10.68 -4.96 -3.68
C ALA A 266 -10.18 -4.46 -5.06
N VAL A 267 -10.97 -3.62 -5.72
CA VAL A 267 -10.74 -3.16 -7.11
C VAL A 267 -9.59 -2.16 -7.27
N GLY A 268 -9.05 -1.63 -6.16
CA GLY A 268 -7.92 -0.71 -6.13
C GLY A 268 -8.24 0.74 -6.57
N GLY A 269 -7.32 1.66 -6.26
CA GLY A 269 -7.49 3.10 -6.53
C GLY A 269 -6.65 3.66 -7.70
N PHE A 270 -5.80 2.84 -8.32
CA PHE A 270 -4.87 3.27 -9.40
C PHE A 270 -5.01 2.40 -10.65
N THR A 271 -6.26 2.10 -11.04
CA THR A 271 -6.56 1.15 -12.13
C THR A 271 -7.15 1.82 -13.38
N THR A 272 -7.69 3.03 -13.26
CA THR A 272 -8.30 3.75 -14.38
C THR A 272 -7.37 4.86 -14.86
N PRO A 273 -6.73 4.75 -16.04
CA PRO A 273 -5.82 5.77 -16.55
C PRO A 273 -6.55 7.10 -16.82
N LYS A 274 -5.87 8.21 -16.49
CA LYS A 274 -6.38 9.54 -16.77
C LYS A 274 -5.71 10.10 -18.00
N TRP A 275 -6.37 10.02 -19.14
CA TRP A 275 -5.89 10.63 -20.37
C TRP A 275 -6.11 12.16 -20.35
N PRO A 276 -5.08 12.97 -20.66
CA PRO A 276 -5.22 14.41 -20.68
C PRO A 276 -6.00 14.85 -21.92
N ASN A 277 -6.85 15.85 -21.76
CA ASN A 277 -7.60 16.44 -22.87
C ASN A 277 -6.71 17.43 -23.64
N ILE A 278 -5.85 16.90 -24.50
CA ILE A 278 -4.93 17.66 -25.37
C ILE A 278 -5.38 17.43 -26.82
N PRO A 279 -5.79 18.48 -27.56
CA PRO A 279 -6.18 18.35 -28.96
C PRO A 279 -5.09 17.69 -29.80
N GLY A 280 -5.47 16.75 -30.66
CA GLY A 280 -4.57 15.99 -31.54
C GLY A 280 -3.73 14.90 -30.85
N LEU A 281 -3.81 14.74 -29.52
CA LEU A 281 -3.00 13.74 -28.79
C LEU A 281 -3.21 12.31 -29.29
N ARG A 282 -4.47 11.96 -29.61
CA ARG A 282 -4.84 10.62 -30.11
C ARG A 282 -4.53 10.43 -31.60
N ASP A 283 -4.34 11.53 -32.32
CA ASP A 283 -4.09 11.56 -33.76
C ASP A 283 -2.60 11.76 -34.10
N PHE A 284 -1.72 11.68 -33.09
CA PHE A 284 -0.27 11.74 -33.27
C PHE A 284 0.19 10.65 -34.25
N GLU A 285 1.08 11.01 -35.18
CA GLU A 285 1.49 10.12 -36.29
C GLU A 285 2.28 8.88 -35.83
N GLY A 286 2.91 8.95 -34.66
CA GLY A 286 3.67 7.85 -34.06
C GLY A 286 2.93 7.12 -32.93
N PRO A 287 3.61 6.18 -32.24
CA PRO A 287 3.03 5.49 -31.09
C PRO A 287 2.71 6.45 -29.93
N VAL A 288 1.52 6.27 -29.33
CA VAL A 288 1.08 6.96 -28.11
C VAL A 288 0.80 5.93 -27.03
N VAL A 289 1.56 5.99 -25.93
CA VAL A 289 1.49 4.97 -24.87
C VAL A 289 1.23 5.63 -23.52
N HIS A 290 0.20 5.21 -22.81
CA HIS A 290 0.03 5.59 -21.40
C HIS A 290 0.84 4.64 -20.52
N THR A 291 1.47 5.14 -19.46
CA THR A 291 2.33 4.32 -18.60
C THR A 291 1.61 3.11 -17.99
N SER A 292 0.29 3.17 -17.80
CA SER A 292 -0.51 2.05 -17.28
C SER A 292 -0.90 0.99 -18.30
N GLU A 293 -0.73 1.28 -19.58
CA GLU A 293 -1.13 0.43 -20.71
C GLU A 293 0.10 0.32 -21.62
N TRP A 294 1.24 -0.02 -21.00
CA TRP A 294 2.53 0.01 -21.68
C TRP A 294 2.63 -1.10 -22.72
N ASP A 295 2.85 -0.72 -23.98
CA ASP A 295 3.16 -1.65 -25.06
C ASP A 295 4.67 -1.95 -25.08
N PRO A 296 5.10 -3.19 -24.80
CA PRO A 296 6.52 -3.55 -24.80
C PRO A 296 7.16 -3.50 -26.19
N GLU A 297 6.37 -3.52 -27.28
CA GLU A 297 6.87 -3.52 -28.65
C GLU A 297 7.22 -2.12 -29.18
N VAL A 298 6.95 -1.06 -28.40
CA VAL A 298 7.24 0.32 -28.80
C VAL A 298 8.75 0.54 -28.87
N ALA A 299 9.23 0.78 -30.09
CA ALA A 299 10.63 1.05 -30.37
C ALA A 299 11.05 2.44 -29.86
N LEU A 300 11.96 2.48 -28.88
CA LEU A 300 12.47 3.72 -28.29
C LEU A 300 13.91 4.05 -28.74
N ASP A 301 14.67 3.06 -29.20
CA ASP A 301 16.10 3.20 -29.43
C ASP A 301 16.39 4.22 -30.55
N GLY A 302 17.19 5.24 -30.26
CA GLY A 302 17.52 6.34 -31.16
C GLY A 302 16.36 7.29 -31.49
N LYS A 303 15.15 7.06 -30.97
CA LYS A 303 13.97 7.89 -31.27
C LYS A 303 13.96 9.21 -30.50
N ARG A 304 13.23 10.18 -31.03
CA ARG A 304 12.83 11.40 -30.32
C ARG A 304 11.58 11.08 -29.51
N VAL A 305 11.66 11.19 -28.19
CA VAL A 305 10.55 10.81 -27.29
C VAL A 305 10.05 12.04 -26.56
N ALA A 306 8.73 12.26 -26.58
CA ALA A 306 8.07 13.25 -25.74
C ALA A 306 7.36 12.56 -24.57
N VAL A 307 7.55 13.07 -23.35
CA VAL A 307 6.87 12.59 -22.13
C VAL A 307 5.96 13.70 -21.61
N ILE A 308 4.67 13.42 -21.51
CA ILE A 308 3.67 14.32 -20.93
C ILE A 308 3.44 13.95 -19.47
N GLY A 309 3.87 14.82 -18.56
CA GLY A 309 3.80 14.63 -17.12
C GLY A 309 5.16 14.37 -16.48
N ASN A 310 5.26 14.66 -15.18
CA ASN A 310 6.47 14.51 -14.37
C ASN A 310 6.18 13.88 -12.99
N GLY A 311 5.08 13.12 -12.88
CA GLY A 311 4.74 12.38 -11.65
C GLY A 311 5.64 11.16 -11.42
N ALA A 312 5.25 10.29 -10.49
CA ALA A 312 6.02 9.09 -10.13
C ALA A 312 6.36 8.21 -11.35
N SER A 313 5.38 7.93 -12.23
CA SER A 313 5.60 7.11 -13.43
C SER A 313 6.58 7.76 -14.41
N ALA A 314 6.48 9.08 -14.62
CA ALA A 314 7.42 9.82 -15.47
C ALA A 314 8.85 9.80 -14.88
N MET A 315 8.97 10.06 -13.58
CA MET A 315 10.26 10.00 -12.89
C MET A 315 10.88 8.59 -12.97
N GLN A 316 10.10 7.53 -13.09
CA GLN A 316 10.60 6.17 -13.25
C GLN A 316 11.00 5.84 -14.69
N VAL A 317 10.15 6.18 -15.67
CA VAL A 317 10.39 5.85 -17.09
C VAL A 317 11.52 6.68 -17.71
N VAL A 318 11.58 7.98 -17.41
CA VAL A 318 12.56 8.90 -18.03
C VAL A 318 14.00 8.44 -17.77
N PRO A 319 14.46 8.22 -16.52
CA PRO A 319 15.82 7.73 -16.29
C PRO A 319 16.06 6.34 -16.88
N ALA A 320 15.04 5.49 -16.93
CA ALA A 320 15.15 4.13 -17.46
C ALA A 320 15.34 4.08 -18.99
N ILE A 321 14.84 5.08 -19.72
CA ILE A 321 14.92 5.12 -21.19
C ILE A 321 15.95 6.15 -21.71
N ALA A 322 16.43 7.07 -20.86
CA ALA A 322 17.25 8.20 -21.30
C ALA A 322 18.55 7.79 -22.02
N ASP A 323 19.15 6.65 -21.70
CA ASP A 323 20.36 6.16 -22.39
C ASP A 323 20.07 5.44 -23.73
N ARG A 324 18.80 5.22 -24.06
CA ARG A 324 18.37 4.50 -25.27
C ARG A 324 17.85 5.44 -26.36
N VAL A 325 17.18 6.51 -25.95
CA VAL A 325 16.53 7.47 -26.87
C VAL A 325 17.52 8.47 -27.46
N GLY A 326 17.26 8.94 -28.68
CA GLY A 326 18.09 9.95 -29.35
C GLY A 326 17.86 11.37 -28.84
N ALA A 327 16.63 11.67 -28.40
CA ALA A 327 16.27 12.93 -27.74
C ALA A 327 15.06 12.70 -26.80
N LEU A 328 14.99 13.46 -25.70
CA LEU A 328 13.90 13.36 -24.73
C LEU A 328 13.38 14.75 -24.35
N ALA A 329 12.11 15.00 -24.65
CA ALA A 329 11.39 16.21 -24.28
C ALA A 329 10.40 15.89 -23.15
N ILE A 330 10.49 16.58 -22.01
CA ILE A 330 9.65 16.33 -20.83
C ILE A 330 8.78 17.56 -20.58
N PHE A 331 7.48 17.42 -20.80
CA PHE A 331 6.49 18.46 -20.52
C PHE A 331 6.00 18.35 -19.08
N GLN A 332 6.41 19.29 -18.22
CA GLN A 332 5.93 19.37 -16.85
C GLN A 332 4.93 20.51 -16.66
N ARG A 333 3.80 20.19 -16.02
CA ARG A 333 2.83 21.21 -15.58
C ARG A 333 3.16 21.76 -14.19
N SER A 334 3.66 20.89 -13.32
CA SER A 334 3.86 21.23 -11.91
C SER A 334 5.05 20.48 -11.35
N ARG A 335 5.90 21.15 -10.60
CA ARG A 335 7.13 20.59 -10.04
C ARG A 335 6.85 19.58 -8.92
N GLN A 336 7.78 18.67 -8.67
CA GLN A 336 7.69 17.62 -7.66
C GLN A 336 8.88 17.68 -6.70
N TRP A 337 8.63 17.40 -5.42
CA TRP A 337 9.71 17.13 -4.48
C TRP A 337 10.19 15.69 -4.66
N ALA A 338 11.52 15.50 -4.70
CA ALA A 338 12.15 14.20 -4.62
C ALA A 338 13.22 14.19 -3.52
N ALA A 339 13.16 13.20 -2.63
CA ALA A 339 14.09 13.01 -1.54
C ALA A 339 15.22 12.02 -1.91
N PRO A 340 16.44 12.20 -1.38
CA PRO A 340 17.49 11.21 -1.51
C PRO A 340 17.19 9.95 -0.69
N PHE A 341 17.64 8.80 -1.18
CA PHE A 341 17.72 7.58 -0.37
C PHE A 341 18.86 6.69 -0.89
N ALA A 342 19.91 6.49 -0.09
CA ALA A 342 21.16 5.89 -0.55
C ALA A 342 21.00 4.46 -1.10
N LYS A 343 20.05 3.68 -0.57
CA LYS A 343 19.76 2.32 -1.02
C LYS A 343 18.69 2.23 -2.12
N PHE A 344 18.18 3.36 -2.64
CA PHE A 344 17.12 3.32 -3.64
C PHE A 344 17.59 2.60 -4.91
N ARG A 345 16.85 1.56 -5.32
CA ARG A 345 17.19 0.64 -6.43
C ARG A 345 18.57 -0.04 -6.32
N MET A 346 19.23 0.00 -5.16
CA MET A 346 20.47 -0.71 -4.92
C MET A 346 20.19 -2.21 -4.70
N PRO A 347 21.09 -3.10 -5.15
CA PRO A 347 20.97 -4.53 -4.87
C PRO A 347 21.00 -4.80 -3.37
N VAL A 348 20.20 -5.75 -2.90
CA VAL A 348 20.42 -6.36 -1.57
C VAL A 348 21.55 -7.36 -1.74
N PRO A 349 22.69 -7.21 -1.06
CA PRO A 349 23.78 -8.19 -1.14
C PRO A 349 23.29 -9.59 -0.73
N GLU A 350 23.76 -10.65 -1.40
CA GLU A 350 23.41 -12.04 -1.04
C GLU A 350 23.61 -12.33 0.46
N PRO A 351 24.69 -11.85 1.11
CA PRO A 351 24.86 -12.18 2.52
C PRO A 351 23.79 -11.53 3.42
N VAL A 352 23.24 -10.36 3.03
CA VAL A 352 22.10 -9.76 3.72
C VAL A 352 20.81 -10.56 3.46
N GLN A 353 20.58 -10.98 2.20
CA GLN A 353 19.44 -11.86 1.87
C GLN A 353 19.50 -13.17 2.66
N PHE A 354 20.71 -13.72 2.86
CA PHE A 354 20.93 -14.91 3.67
C PHE A 354 20.55 -14.69 5.14
N LEU A 355 20.97 -13.59 5.77
CA LEU A 355 20.57 -13.27 7.16
C LEU A 355 19.05 -13.14 7.30
N LEU A 356 18.42 -12.42 6.38
CA LEU A 356 16.97 -12.23 6.36
C LEU A 356 16.21 -13.56 6.23
N ARG A 357 16.70 -14.48 5.39
CA ARG A 357 16.02 -15.76 5.12
C ARG A 357 16.28 -16.84 6.18
N GLU A 358 17.50 -16.90 6.72
CA GLU A 358 17.98 -18.08 7.44
C GLU A 358 18.20 -17.86 8.94
N VAL A 359 18.32 -16.61 9.40
CA VAL A 359 18.49 -16.29 10.81
C VAL A 359 17.13 -15.93 11.40
N PRO A 360 16.61 -16.70 12.38
CA PRO A 360 15.31 -16.41 12.92
C PRO A 360 15.33 -15.06 13.63
N HIS A 361 14.19 -14.38 13.56
CA HIS A 361 13.98 -13.05 14.10
C HIS A 361 14.68 -11.89 13.41
N TYR A 362 15.72 -12.14 12.61
CA TYR A 362 16.44 -11.06 11.93
C TYR A 362 15.53 -10.26 10.98
N GLU A 363 14.74 -10.94 10.13
CA GLU A 363 13.82 -10.28 9.19
C GLU A 363 12.81 -9.40 9.90
N TRP A 364 12.10 -9.92 10.91
CA TRP A 364 11.03 -9.14 11.54
C TRP A 364 11.55 -8.02 12.42
N LEU A 365 12.71 -8.18 13.07
CA LEU A 365 13.37 -7.10 13.80
C LEU A 365 13.76 -5.97 12.84
N TYR A 366 14.34 -6.34 11.70
CA TYR A 366 14.66 -5.39 10.64
C TYR A 366 13.41 -4.69 10.10
N ARG A 367 12.32 -5.43 9.82
CA ARG A 367 11.03 -4.88 9.35
C ARG A 367 10.39 -3.96 10.38
N LEU A 368 10.45 -4.28 11.68
CA LEU A 368 9.93 -3.40 12.73
C LEU A 368 10.66 -2.06 12.75
N ARG A 369 12.00 -2.07 12.73
CA ARG A 369 12.82 -0.86 12.66
C ARG A 369 12.48 -0.04 11.42
N LEU A 370 12.47 -0.69 10.24
CA LEU A 370 12.07 -0.03 9.00
C LEU A 370 10.68 0.60 9.11
N SER A 371 9.72 -0.10 9.72
CA SER A 371 8.37 0.43 9.89
C SER A 371 8.38 1.69 10.74
N TRP A 372 9.12 1.74 11.84
CA TRP A 372 9.23 2.96 12.65
C TRP A 372 9.76 4.16 11.84
N ILE A 373 10.83 3.94 11.08
CA ILE A 373 11.49 4.97 10.26
C ILE A 373 10.57 5.48 9.13
N PHE A 374 9.84 4.59 8.46
CA PHE A 374 9.05 4.93 7.26
C PHE A 374 7.58 5.27 7.54
N ASP A 375 6.97 4.68 8.55
CA ASP A 375 5.53 4.78 8.83
C ASP A 375 5.21 5.95 9.78
N SER A 376 6.00 6.17 10.83
CA SER A 376 5.57 6.98 11.99
C SER A 376 6.19 8.37 12.10
N GLN A 377 7.31 8.65 11.44
CA GLN A 377 8.12 9.85 11.71
C GLN A 377 7.71 11.13 10.97
N VAL A 378 6.80 11.08 9.98
CA VAL A 378 6.54 12.23 9.09
C VAL A 378 5.26 13.01 9.43
N HIS A 379 4.37 12.46 10.27
CA HIS A 379 3.04 13.04 10.50
C HIS A 379 3.06 14.47 11.06
N GLU A 380 4.00 14.78 11.97
CA GLU A 380 4.16 16.13 12.54
C GLU A 380 4.48 17.18 11.46
N ALA A 381 5.28 16.82 10.44
CA ALA A 381 5.66 17.72 9.35
C ALA A 381 4.49 18.09 8.41
N LEU A 382 3.32 17.49 8.60
CA LEU A 382 2.12 17.73 7.80
C LEU A 382 1.15 18.72 8.46
N GLN A 383 1.34 19.00 9.75
CA GLN A 383 0.44 19.85 10.53
C GLN A 383 0.70 21.33 10.21
N LYS A 384 -0.35 22.07 9.89
CA LYS A 384 -0.26 23.53 9.76
C LYS A 384 -0.17 24.15 11.15
N ASP A 385 0.87 24.92 11.37
CA ASP A 385 0.96 25.85 12.49
C ASP A 385 0.38 27.22 12.05
N PRO A 386 -0.75 27.66 12.61
CA PRO A 386 -1.36 28.96 12.26
C PRO A 386 -0.47 30.17 12.59
N ALA A 387 0.50 30.01 13.49
CA ALA A 387 1.45 31.06 13.86
C ALA A 387 2.74 31.02 13.03
N TRP A 388 2.84 30.12 12.05
CA TRP A 388 4.03 29.98 11.22
C TRP A 388 4.27 31.26 10.37
N PRO A 389 5.47 31.87 10.42
CA PRO A 389 5.71 33.18 9.78
C PRO A 389 5.77 33.13 8.25
N HIS A 390 5.91 31.95 7.64
CA HIS A 390 6.06 31.78 6.19
C HIS A 390 5.10 30.73 5.62
N PRO A 391 3.78 30.89 5.80
CA PRO A 391 2.80 29.84 5.53
C PRO A 391 2.75 29.43 4.05
N ASP A 392 3.07 30.34 3.12
CA ASP A 392 3.10 30.03 1.69
C ASP A 392 4.26 29.10 1.28
N ARG A 393 5.35 29.09 2.07
CA ARG A 393 6.60 28.36 1.78
C ARG A 393 6.61 26.96 2.43
N SER A 394 6.14 26.88 3.66
CA SER A 394 6.15 25.70 4.54
C SER A 394 5.02 25.79 5.56
N VAL A 395 4.64 24.65 6.18
CA VAL A 395 3.47 24.61 7.08
C VAL A 395 3.82 24.67 8.57
N ASN A 396 5.07 24.38 8.94
CA ASN A 396 5.60 24.45 10.30
C ASN A 396 7.14 24.38 10.26
N ALA A 397 7.80 24.47 11.44
CA ALA A 397 9.25 24.44 11.56
C ALA A 397 9.90 23.14 11.07
N VAL A 398 9.28 21.98 11.35
CA VAL A 398 9.79 20.67 10.93
C VAL A 398 9.76 20.56 9.39
N ASN A 399 8.65 20.95 8.78
CA ASN A 399 8.46 20.99 7.34
C ASN A 399 9.43 21.95 6.65
N ASP A 400 9.72 23.10 7.27
CA ASP A 400 10.68 24.06 6.71
C ASP A 400 12.12 23.54 6.75
N GLY A 401 12.56 22.91 7.85
CA GLY A 401 13.87 22.27 7.90
C GLY A 401 14.03 21.13 6.87
N GLN A 402 12.95 20.42 6.57
CA GLN A 402 12.91 19.44 5.48
C GLN A 402 13.01 20.10 4.11
N ARG A 403 12.30 21.22 3.90
CA ARG A 403 12.39 22.02 2.67
C ARG A 403 13.83 22.46 2.40
N GLU A 404 14.51 22.98 3.41
CA GLU A 404 15.93 23.38 3.30
C GLU A 404 16.82 22.19 2.92
N THR A 405 16.61 21.05 3.57
CA THR A 405 17.36 19.83 3.29
C THR A 405 17.18 19.35 1.85
N TYR A 406 15.94 19.28 1.36
CA TYR A 406 15.66 18.86 -0.02
C TYR A 406 16.12 19.89 -1.05
N THR A 407 16.03 21.18 -0.73
CA THR A 407 16.49 22.25 -1.63
C THR A 407 18.00 22.16 -1.83
N ARG A 408 18.76 22.05 -0.74
CA ARG A 408 20.22 21.85 -0.79
C ARG A 408 20.60 20.59 -1.60
N TYR A 409 19.89 19.48 -1.38
CA TYR A 409 20.13 18.27 -2.17
C TYR A 409 19.92 18.51 -3.67
N ILE A 410 18.85 19.20 -4.07
CA ILE A 410 18.59 19.56 -5.47
C ILE A 410 19.69 20.45 -6.03
N GLU A 411 20.13 21.46 -5.27
CA GLU A 411 21.22 22.35 -5.65
C GLU A 411 22.53 21.61 -5.87
N GLU A 412 22.85 20.65 -5.00
CA GLU A 412 24.02 19.78 -5.14
C GLU A 412 23.92 18.87 -6.37
N GLN A 413 22.76 18.25 -6.62
CA GLN A 413 22.55 17.37 -7.78
C GLN A 413 22.59 18.13 -9.12
N LEU A 414 22.23 19.40 -9.14
CA LEU A 414 22.18 20.24 -10.34
C LEU A 414 23.27 21.33 -10.35
N ALA A 415 24.35 21.12 -9.61
CA ALA A 415 25.48 22.03 -9.56
C ALA A 415 25.98 22.36 -10.99
N GLY A 416 26.08 23.65 -11.30
CA GLY A 416 26.46 24.15 -12.63
C GLY A 416 25.31 24.33 -13.63
N ARG A 417 24.05 24.06 -13.25
CA ARG A 417 22.85 24.27 -14.09
C ARG A 417 21.78 25.13 -13.39
N PRO A 418 22.05 26.42 -13.13
CA PRO A 418 21.09 27.31 -12.47
C PRO A 418 19.79 27.50 -13.27
N ASP A 419 19.84 27.31 -14.58
CA ASP A 419 18.67 27.31 -15.47
C ASP A 419 17.67 26.18 -15.15
N LEU A 420 18.13 25.07 -14.59
CA LEU A 420 17.27 23.96 -14.17
C LEU A 420 16.69 24.16 -12.77
N LEU A 421 17.41 24.82 -11.84
CA LEU A 421 16.94 25.03 -10.46
C LEU A 421 15.58 25.73 -10.43
N ALA A 422 15.43 26.79 -11.23
CA ALA A 422 14.17 27.51 -11.36
C ALA A 422 13.03 26.66 -11.91
N LYS A 423 13.32 25.59 -12.66
CA LYS A 423 12.34 24.66 -13.25
C LYS A 423 12.01 23.48 -12.36
N VAL A 424 12.85 23.12 -11.38
CA VAL A 424 12.66 21.90 -10.57
C VAL A 424 12.24 22.19 -9.12
N ILE A 425 12.68 23.30 -8.52
CA ILE A 425 12.36 23.59 -7.11
C ILE A 425 10.86 23.91 -7.00
N PRO A 426 10.09 23.12 -6.25
CA PRO A 426 8.66 23.37 -6.11
C PRO A 426 8.35 24.63 -5.28
N PRO A 427 7.36 25.44 -5.71
CA PRO A 427 6.97 26.64 -4.98
C PRO A 427 6.12 26.35 -3.73
N TYR A 428 5.83 25.08 -3.45
CA TYR A 428 4.92 24.67 -2.38
C TYR A 428 5.62 23.83 -1.29
N PRO A 429 5.03 23.70 -0.09
CA PRO A 429 5.60 22.92 1.02
C PRO A 429 5.89 21.44 0.68
N PRO A 430 7.03 20.85 1.11
CA PRO A 430 7.27 19.41 0.99
C PRO A 430 6.12 18.58 1.55
N PHE A 431 5.78 17.46 0.91
CA PHE A 431 4.61 16.60 1.20
C PHE A 431 3.24 17.15 0.79
N GLY A 432 3.17 18.35 0.19
CA GLY A 432 1.94 18.83 -0.45
C GLY A 432 1.45 17.90 -1.56
N LYS A 433 2.37 17.22 -2.25
CA LYS A 433 2.13 16.03 -3.08
C LYS A 433 2.91 14.85 -2.49
N ARG A 434 2.62 13.64 -2.99
CA ARG A 434 3.41 12.45 -2.65
C ARG A 434 4.90 12.73 -2.89
N MET A 435 5.70 12.62 -1.83
CA MET A 435 7.14 12.75 -1.92
C MET A 435 7.69 11.62 -2.80
N LEU A 436 8.48 11.98 -3.81
CA LEU A 436 9.15 11.02 -4.67
C LEU A 436 10.53 10.69 -4.11
N LEU A 437 11.13 9.60 -4.56
CA LEU A 437 12.53 9.28 -4.28
C LEU A 437 13.35 9.54 -5.54
N ASP A 438 14.46 10.25 -5.42
CA ASP A 438 15.33 10.48 -6.58
C ASP A 438 15.91 9.14 -7.04
N ASN A 439 15.62 8.81 -8.29
CA ASN A 439 15.97 7.55 -8.92
C ASN A 439 16.95 7.75 -10.10
N GLY A 440 17.73 8.83 -10.03
CA GLY A 440 18.56 9.33 -11.11
C GLY A 440 17.84 10.38 -11.96
N TRP A 441 16.75 10.96 -11.46
CA TRP A 441 15.99 12.00 -12.14
C TRP A 441 16.86 13.23 -12.40
N TYR A 442 17.45 13.81 -11.35
CA TYR A 442 18.27 15.02 -11.50
C TYR A 442 19.49 14.77 -12.38
N LYS A 443 20.17 13.63 -12.21
CA LYS A 443 21.27 13.19 -13.08
C LYS A 443 20.83 13.07 -14.55
N THR A 444 19.60 12.61 -14.80
CA THR A 444 19.06 12.48 -16.16
C THR A 444 18.81 13.84 -16.80
N LEU A 445 18.37 14.83 -16.04
CA LEU A 445 18.17 16.21 -16.54
C LEU A 445 19.47 16.91 -16.96
N LEU A 446 20.63 16.45 -16.49
CA LEU A 446 21.94 16.97 -16.89
C LEU A 446 22.40 16.43 -18.25
N LYS A 447 21.75 15.41 -18.81
CA LYS A 447 22.15 14.83 -20.10
C LYS A 447 21.87 15.82 -21.24
N PRO A 448 22.76 15.92 -22.24
CA PRO A 448 22.68 16.95 -23.27
C PRO A 448 21.46 16.82 -24.21
N HIS A 449 20.93 15.61 -24.37
CA HIS A 449 19.76 15.33 -25.22
C HIS A 449 18.42 15.29 -24.45
N VAL A 450 18.44 15.63 -23.16
CA VAL A 450 17.24 15.69 -22.31
C VAL A 450 16.86 17.14 -22.09
N THR A 451 15.64 17.49 -22.46
CA THR A 451 15.08 18.84 -22.31
C THR A 451 13.88 18.82 -21.38
N LEU A 452 13.98 19.57 -20.28
CA LEU A 452 12.86 19.83 -19.37
C LEU A 452 12.13 21.12 -19.78
N ILE A 453 10.89 20.94 -20.21
CA ILE A 453 9.99 21.99 -20.66
C ILE A 453 9.08 22.34 -19.48
N ASP A 454 9.30 23.51 -18.88
CA ASP A 454 8.51 24.00 -17.73
C ASP A 454 7.18 24.63 -18.20
N ALA A 455 6.44 23.87 -19.01
CA ALA A 455 5.16 24.24 -19.59
C ALA A 455 4.33 22.98 -19.89
N ALA A 456 3.01 23.09 -19.72
CA ALA A 456 2.09 22.03 -20.13
C ALA A 456 2.06 21.90 -21.66
N ALA A 457 1.87 20.67 -22.15
CA ALA A 457 1.52 20.44 -23.55
C ALA A 457 0.11 20.99 -23.82
N GLU A 458 -0.01 21.85 -24.83
CA GLU A 458 -1.23 22.53 -25.22
C GLU A 458 -1.99 21.74 -26.29
N ARG A 459 -1.29 21.28 -27.33
CA ARG A 459 -1.84 20.55 -28.47
C ARG A 459 -0.75 19.74 -29.18
N VAL A 460 -1.18 18.79 -30.00
CA VAL A 460 -0.35 17.97 -30.86
C VAL A 460 -0.80 18.17 -32.31
N GLU A 461 0.14 18.38 -33.22
CA GLU A 461 -0.09 18.56 -34.66
C GLU A 461 0.93 17.72 -35.44
N GLY A 462 0.48 16.65 -36.11
CA GLY A 462 1.38 15.70 -36.79
C GLY A 462 2.36 15.05 -35.80
N SER A 463 3.67 15.22 -36.04
CA SER A 463 4.75 14.78 -35.13
C SER A 463 5.16 15.80 -34.06
N SER A 464 4.47 16.94 -33.99
CA SER A 464 4.87 18.08 -33.18
C SER A 464 4.02 18.25 -31.92
N ILE A 465 4.66 18.48 -30.78
CA ILE A 465 4.04 18.82 -29.51
C ILE A 465 4.30 20.30 -29.22
N HIS A 466 3.23 21.05 -28.96
CA HIS A 466 3.28 22.47 -28.67
C HIS A 466 3.06 22.69 -27.17
N GLY A 467 3.97 23.41 -26.53
CA GLY A 467 3.81 23.86 -25.15
C GLY A 467 2.99 25.16 -25.07
N ILE A 468 2.33 25.39 -23.94
CA ILE A 468 1.59 26.65 -23.68
C ILE A 468 2.49 27.90 -23.71
N ASN A 469 3.80 27.72 -23.62
CA ASN A 469 4.80 28.79 -23.73
C ASN A 469 5.22 29.07 -25.19
N GLY A 470 4.60 28.42 -26.17
CA GLY A 470 4.90 28.56 -27.59
C GLY A 470 6.07 27.70 -28.09
N GLU A 471 6.75 26.95 -27.22
CA GLU A 471 7.79 26.02 -27.65
C GLU A 471 7.19 24.86 -28.46
N LYS A 472 7.92 24.45 -29.50
CA LYS A 472 7.56 23.34 -30.38
C LYS A 472 8.64 22.27 -30.31
N HIS A 473 8.24 21.02 -30.08
CA HIS A 473 9.15 19.87 -30.02
C HIS A 473 8.63 18.76 -30.94
N GLU A 474 9.51 18.22 -31.79
CA GLU A 474 9.17 17.08 -32.63
C GLU A 474 9.47 15.77 -31.89
N ALA A 475 8.59 14.79 -32.01
CA ALA A 475 8.77 13.46 -31.45
C ALA A 475 8.37 12.38 -32.45
N ASP A 476 8.94 11.18 -32.27
CA ASP A 476 8.55 9.97 -32.97
C ASP A 476 7.65 9.08 -32.09
N VAL A 477 7.72 9.24 -30.77
CA VAL A 477 6.96 8.48 -29.77
C VAL A 477 6.48 9.43 -28.67
N LEU A 478 5.23 9.25 -28.24
CA LEU A 478 4.62 10.01 -27.15
C LEU A 478 4.28 9.10 -25.97
N ILE A 479 4.87 9.40 -24.82
CA ILE A 479 4.59 8.73 -23.55
C ILE A 479 3.71 9.62 -22.69
N VAL A 480 2.55 9.12 -22.28
CA VAL A 480 1.60 9.81 -21.40
C VAL A 480 1.74 9.26 -19.99
N ALA A 481 2.26 10.10 -19.08
CA ALA A 481 2.45 9.80 -17.66
C ALA A 481 1.59 10.72 -16.78
N SER A 482 0.29 10.78 -17.11
CA SER A 482 -0.69 11.69 -16.50
C SER A 482 -1.45 11.11 -15.29
N GLY A 483 -1.14 9.87 -14.89
CA GLY A 483 -1.67 9.23 -13.69
C GLY A 483 -3.05 8.60 -13.89
N TYR A 484 -3.85 8.59 -12.83
CA TYR A 484 -5.10 7.82 -12.73
C TYR A 484 -6.26 8.69 -12.23
N ASP A 485 -7.49 8.24 -12.47
CA ASP A 485 -8.63 8.74 -11.72
C ASP A 485 -8.60 8.13 -10.31
N THR A 486 -8.32 8.97 -9.32
CA THR A 486 -8.13 8.59 -7.92
C THR A 486 -9.18 9.21 -7.00
N THR A 487 -10.08 10.04 -7.55
CA THR A 487 -11.20 10.63 -6.80
C THR A 487 -12.48 9.86 -7.02
N ARG A 488 -12.57 9.07 -8.09
CA ARG A 488 -13.70 8.17 -8.38
C ARG A 488 -13.39 6.73 -7.95
N PHE A 489 -13.72 6.40 -6.71
CA PHE A 489 -13.54 5.04 -6.18
C PHE A 489 -14.55 4.06 -6.77
N LEU A 490 -14.20 2.76 -6.70
CA LEU A 490 -14.99 1.61 -7.15
C LEU A 490 -15.13 1.43 -8.67
N LEU A 491 -14.55 2.30 -9.49
CA LEU A 491 -14.60 2.15 -10.94
C LEU A 491 -13.94 0.84 -11.41
N PRO A 492 -14.50 0.16 -12.45
CA PRO A 492 -15.75 0.48 -13.16
C PRO A 492 -17.00 -0.16 -12.54
N VAL A 493 -16.89 -0.80 -11.38
CA VAL A 493 -17.99 -1.59 -10.77
C VAL A 493 -19.11 -0.67 -10.29
N GLN A 494 -20.34 -0.92 -10.75
CA GLN A 494 -21.51 -0.25 -10.21
C GLN A 494 -21.96 -0.94 -8.91
N VAL A 495 -21.91 -0.23 -7.78
CA VAL A 495 -22.42 -0.75 -6.50
C VAL A 495 -23.72 -0.04 -6.16
N VAL A 496 -24.77 -0.82 -5.88
CA VAL A 496 -26.13 -0.34 -5.62
C VAL A 496 -26.59 -0.84 -4.26
N GLY A 497 -26.88 0.08 -3.35
CA GLY A 497 -27.32 -0.20 -1.99
C GLY A 497 -28.84 -0.13 -1.85
N ARG A 498 -29.28 0.23 -0.64
CA ARG A 498 -30.71 0.40 -0.32
C ARG A 498 -31.39 1.40 -1.23
N LYS A 499 -32.71 1.22 -1.42
CA LYS A 499 -33.58 2.08 -2.24
C LYS A 499 -33.12 2.20 -3.70
N GLY A 500 -32.28 1.27 -4.16
CA GLY A 500 -31.73 1.28 -5.52
C GLY A 500 -30.71 2.38 -5.80
N LEU A 501 -30.19 3.07 -4.78
CA LEU A 501 -29.20 4.14 -4.94
C LEU A 501 -27.82 3.58 -5.23
N THR A 502 -27.15 4.12 -6.23
CA THR A 502 -25.76 3.80 -6.52
C THR A 502 -24.82 4.53 -5.55
N VAL A 503 -23.65 3.94 -5.28
CA VAL A 503 -22.62 4.60 -4.47
C VAL A 503 -22.15 5.92 -5.07
N ARG A 504 -22.18 6.02 -6.41
CA ARG A 504 -21.84 7.24 -7.17
C ARG A 504 -22.84 8.36 -6.93
N GLU A 505 -24.14 8.05 -6.86
CA GLU A 505 -25.16 9.04 -6.51
C GLU A 505 -25.00 9.51 -5.07
N VAL A 506 -24.74 8.60 -4.13
CA VAL A 506 -24.51 8.93 -2.71
C VAL A 506 -23.29 9.84 -2.54
N TRP A 507 -22.24 9.62 -3.32
CA TRP A 507 -21.01 10.42 -3.31
C TRP A 507 -21.02 11.64 -4.23
N ASN A 508 -22.15 11.96 -4.88
CA ASN A 508 -22.22 13.04 -5.87
C ASN A 508 -21.07 12.99 -6.90
N ASP A 509 -20.84 11.79 -7.44
CA ASP A 509 -19.73 11.44 -8.33
C ASP A 509 -18.36 11.32 -7.63
N ASP A 510 -17.67 12.41 -7.35
CA ASP A 510 -16.27 12.42 -6.89
C ASP A 510 -16.08 12.86 -5.42
N ASP A 511 -17.15 13.01 -4.64
CA ASP A 511 -17.09 13.24 -3.18
C ASP A 511 -17.16 11.92 -2.41
N CYS A 512 -16.23 11.03 -2.72
CA CYS A 512 -16.19 9.72 -2.12
C CYS A 512 -15.92 9.80 -0.62
N GLN A 513 -16.70 9.05 0.16
CA GLN A 513 -16.71 9.07 1.62
C GLN A 513 -16.90 7.65 2.17
N ALA A 514 -16.18 7.29 3.23
CA ALA A 514 -16.29 5.97 3.84
C ALA A 514 -15.93 6.02 5.33
N TYR A 515 -16.73 5.36 6.17
CA TYR A 515 -16.37 5.12 7.56
C TYR A 515 -15.14 4.21 7.60
N LEU A 516 -14.06 4.69 8.24
CA LEU A 516 -12.74 4.07 8.27
C LEU A 516 -12.11 3.80 6.89
N GLY A 517 -12.63 4.44 5.83
CA GLY A 517 -12.23 4.11 4.46
C GLY A 517 -12.75 2.76 3.96
N THR A 518 -13.62 2.09 4.73
CA THR A 518 -14.01 0.69 4.53
C THR A 518 -15.52 0.51 4.32
N VAL A 519 -16.36 1.28 5.02
CA VAL A 519 -17.81 1.04 5.07
C VAL A 519 -18.58 2.25 4.55
N VAL A 520 -19.66 2.00 3.80
CA VAL A 520 -20.55 3.05 3.27
C VAL A 520 -21.94 2.87 3.85
N ALA A 521 -22.48 3.89 4.52
CA ALA A 521 -23.85 3.87 5.02
C ALA A 521 -24.85 3.75 3.86
N GLY A 522 -25.91 2.97 4.01
CA GLY A 522 -26.84 2.62 2.93
C GLY A 522 -26.44 1.40 2.10
N PHE A 523 -25.30 0.77 2.40
CA PHE A 523 -24.77 -0.41 1.71
C PHE A 523 -24.46 -1.52 2.74
N PRO A 524 -25.50 -2.22 3.25
CA PRO A 524 -25.31 -3.25 4.27
C PRO A 524 -24.38 -4.37 3.79
N ASN A 525 -23.55 -4.92 4.69
CA ASN A 525 -22.62 -6.01 4.38
C ASN A 525 -21.64 -5.75 3.21
N PHE A 526 -21.44 -4.49 2.81
CA PHE A 526 -20.47 -4.10 1.81
C PHE A 526 -19.25 -3.45 2.45
N PHE A 527 -18.09 -3.99 2.13
CA PHE A 527 -16.80 -3.49 2.57
C PHE A 527 -15.94 -3.17 1.35
N MET A 528 -15.18 -2.09 1.40
CA MET A 528 -14.17 -1.76 0.41
C MET A 528 -12.79 -1.69 1.04
N LEU A 529 -11.80 -2.24 0.37
CA LEU A 529 -10.40 -2.15 0.78
C LEU A 529 -9.73 -1.04 -0.02
N TYR A 530 -8.91 -0.24 0.65
CA TYR A 530 -8.27 0.96 0.10
C TYR A 530 -9.26 2.00 -0.44
N GLY A 531 -10.30 2.31 0.34
CA GLY A 531 -11.28 3.32 0.00
C GLY A 531 -10.81 4.76 0.26
N PRO A 532 -11.77 5.71 0.26
CA PRO A 532 -11.49 7.11 0.51
C PRO A 532 -10.75 7.36 1.83
N ASN A 533 -9.87 8.37 1.85
CA ASN A 533 -9.11 8.81 3.01
C ASN A 533 -8.21 7.74 3.68
N THR A 534 -7.72 6.75 2.91
CA THR A 534 -6.77 5.74 3.41
C THR A 534 -5.36 5.85 2.83
N ALA A 535 -5.15 6.66 1.80
CA ALA A 535 -3.85 6.74 1.12
C ALA A 535 -2.80 7.48 1.97
N LEU A 536 -1.58 6.92 2.00
CA LEU A 536 -0.46 7.48 2.77
C LEU A 536 0.38 8.40 1.87
N GLY A 537 -0.10 9.63 1.67
CA GLY A 537 0.51 10.61 0.77
C GLY A 537 1.85 11.19 1.23
N HIS A 538 2.37 10.81 2.40
CA HIS A 538 3.52 11.45 3.06
C HIS A 538 4.66 10.47 3.44
N ARG A 539 4.65 9.26 2.85
CA ARG A 539 5.33 8.01 3.28
C ARG A 539 4.40 7.11 4.08
N GLY A 540 4.78 5.84 4.17
CA GLY A 540 4.06 4.81 4.90
C GLY A 540 3.74 3.59 4.04
N ASN A 541 3.51 2.48 4.71
CA ASN A 541 3.29 1.19 4.09
C ASN A 541 1.82 0.96 3.69
N PHE A 542 1.56 0.85 2.38
CA PHE A 542 0.25 0.46 1.85
C PHE A 542 -0.27 -0.86 2.45
N MET A 543 0.62 -1.85 2.66
CA MET A 543 0.23 -3.15 3.21
C MET A 543 -0.40 -3.01 4.59
N PHE A 544 0.13 -2.11 5.42
CA PHE A 544 -0.40 -1.87 6.76
C PHE A 544 -1.86 -1.39 6.74
N THR A 545 -2.19 -0.44 5.86
CA THR A 545 -3.55 0.06 5.71
C THR A 545 -4.51 -1.06 5.32
N ILE A 546 -4.16 -1.84 4.29
CA ILE A 546 -4.98 -2.97 3.82
C ILE A 546 -5.19 -4.00 4.92
N GLU A 547 -4.11 -4.37 5.57
CA GLU A 547 -4.10 -5.37 6.62
C GLU A 547 -4.93 -4.97 7.85
N SER A 548 -4.95 -3.67 8.17
CA SER A 548 -5.78 -3.11 9.24
C SER A 548 -7.26 -3.07 8.84
N GLN A 549 -7.58 -2.71 7.58
CA GLN A 549 -8.95 -2.79 7.08
C GLN A 549 -9.46 -4.23 7.03
N ILE A 550 -8.59 -5.19 6.72
CA ILE A 550 -8.95 -6.61 6.76
C ILE A 550 -9.23 -7.04 8.20
N ASP A 551 -8.40 -6.70 9.18
CA ASP A 551 -8.70 -6.98 10.60
C ASP A 551 -10.08 -6.47 10.99
N TYR A 552 -10.39 -5.24 10.60
CA TYR A 552 -11.70 -4.66 10.84
C TYR A 552 -12.83 -5.49 10.25
N VAL A 553 -12.75 -5.83 8.97
CA VAL A 553 -13.77 -6.65 8.28
C VAL A 553 -13.91 -8.03 8.92
N LEU A 554 -12.79 -8.67 9.26
CA LEU A 554 -12.80 -9.98 9.92
C LEU A 554 -13.42 -9.92 11.31
N SER A 555 -13.17 -8.85 12.07
CA SER A 555 -13.80 -8.63 13.38
C SER A 555 -15.32 -8.48 13.24
N VAL A 556 -15.80 -7.78 12.20
CA VAL A 556 -17.23 -7.69 11.89
C VAL A 556 -17.81 -9.08 11.55
N LEU A 557 -17.16 -9.84 10.66
CA LEU A 557 -17.62 -11.19 10.30
C LEU A 557 -17.64 -12.14 11.51
N ARG A 558 -16.63 -12.07 12.38
CA ARG A 558 -16.57 -12.82 13.63
C ARG A 558 -17.79 -12.50 14.52
N GLN A 559 -18.05 -11.22 14.76
CA GLN A 559 -19.18 -10.78 15.57
C GLN A 559 -20.53 -11.11 14.91
N MET A 560 -20.63 -11.08 13.57
CA MET A 560 -21.82 -11.57 12.85
C MET A 560 -22.08 -13.06 13.12
N GLY A 561 -21.02 -13.89 13.15
CA GLY A 561 -21.13 -15.30 13.51
C GLY A 561 -21.59 -15.52 14.95
N GLU A 562 -20.94 -14.84 15.90
CA GLU A 562 -21.23 -14.94 17.34
C GLU A 562 -22.64 -14.48 17.71
N GLU A 563 -23.10 -13.37 17.11
CA GLU A 563 -24.44 -12.81 17.36
C GLU A 563 -25.52 -13.32 16.39
N LYS A 564 -25.15 -14.19 15.44
CA LYS A 564 -26.02 -14.73 14.37
C LYS A 564 -26.72 -13.62 13.59
N LEU A 565 -25.93 -12.71 13.02
CA LEU A 565 -26.40 -11.56 12.24
C LEU A 565 -26.44 -11.89 10.75
N ASP A 566 -27.53 -11.54 10.09
CA ASP A 566 -27.64 -11.54 8.62
C ASP A 566 -27.08 -10.25 8.03
N GLU A 567 -27.21 -9.14 8.77
CA GLU A 567 -26.98 -7.80 8.25
C GLU A 567 -26.28 -6.92 9.29
N VAL A 568 -25.29 -6.17 8.81
CA VAL A 568 -24.63 -5.07 9.50
C VAL A 568 -24.59 -3.85 8.58
N GLU A 569 -25.15 -2.73 9.03
CA GLU A 569 -25.17 -1.47 8.30
C GLU A 569 -24.71 -0.33 9.19
N CYS A 570 -23.69 0.42 8.77
CA CYS A 570 -23.19 1.55 9.56
C CYS A 570 -24.28 2.61 9.73
N ARG A 571 -24.49 3.05 10.98
CA ARG A 571 -25.44 4.11 11.31
C ARG A 571 -25.05 5.41 10.59
N HIS A 572 -26.04 6.07 10.00
CA HIS A 572 -25.80 7.22 9.14
C HIS A 572 -25.10 8.38 9.86
N GLU A 573 -25.48 8.64 11.11
CA GLU A 573 -24.89 9.65 11.98
C GLU A 573 -23.43 9.34 12.35
N VAL A 574 -23.06 8.07 12.51
CA VAL A 574 -21.66 7.66 12.79
C VAL A 574 -20.82 7.88 11.54
N TYR A 575 -21.35 7.42 10.39
CA TYR A 575 -20.74 7.64 9.08
C TYR A 575 -20.52 9.13 8.79
N GLN A 576 -21.53 9.98 8.98
CA GLN A 576 -21.42 11.43 8.75
C GLN A 576 -20.42 12.07 9.71
N ARG A 577 -20.54 11.81 11.02
CA ARG A 577 -19.64 12.35 12.06
C ARG A 577 -18.18 12.03 11.77
N TYR A 578 -17.89 10.80 11.35
CA TYR A 578 -16.55 10.39 10.97
C TYR A 578 -16.02 11.18 9.78
N ASN A 579 -16.80 11.27 8.70
CA ASN A 579 -16.38 11.98 7.48
C ASN A 579 -16.23 13.50 7.71
N GLU A 580 -17.07 14.11 8.55
CA GLU A 580 -16.89 15.50 9.00
C GLU A 580 -15.57 15.67 9.76
N THR A 581 -15.30 14.80 10.73
CA THR A 581 -14.05 14.80 11.52
C THR A 581 -12.82 14.70 10.63
N ILE A 582 -12.84 13.81 9.62
CA ILE A 582 -11.76 13.66 8.64
C ILE A 582 -11.49 14.98 7.90
N GLN A 583 -12.54 15.67 7.47
CA GLN A 583 -12.36 16.93 6.75
C GLN A 583 -11.88 18.06 7.67
N GLU A 584 -12.37 18.11 8.91
CA GLU A 584 -11.86 19.06 9.92
C GLU A 584 -10.35 18.86 10.18
N MET A 585 -9.91 17.60 10.30
CA MET A 585 -8.48 17.27 10.40
C MET A 585 -7.74 17.72 9.14
N HIS A 586 -8.27 17.45 7.95
CA HIS A 586 -7.64 17.89 6.70
C HIS A 586 -7.48 19.39 6.59
N GLN A 587 -8.36 20.22 7.17
CA GLN A 587 -8.18 21.68 7.17
C GLN A 587 -6.90 22.12 7.88
N ARG A 588 -6.45 21.34 8.86
CA ARG A 588 -5.21 21.56 9.62
C ARG A 588 -3.99 20.90 8.97
N MET A 589 -4.17 20.18 7.87
CA MET A 589 -3.12 19.42 7.20
C MET A 589 -2.63 20.09 5.92
N ILE A 590 -1.39 19.83 5.55
CA ILE A 590 -0.72 20.34 4.34
C ILE A 590 -1.51 20.15 3.03
N TRP A 591 -2.31 19.09 2.88
CA TRP A 591 -3.03 18.83 1.62
C TRP A 591 -4.17 19.82 1.34
N SER A 592 -4.66 20.54 2.35
CA SER A 592 -5.59 21.67 2.18
C SER A 592 -4.87 23.02 2.05
N HIS A 593 -3.55 23.03 1.82
CA HIS A 593 -2.81 24.28 1.58
C HIS A 593 -3.36 25.01 0.34
N PRO A 594 -3.57 26.34 0.38
CA PRO A 594 -4.15 27.10 -0.73
C PRO A 594 -3.31 27.07 -2.02
N GLY A 595 -1.98 27.09 -1.90
CA GLY A 595 -1.04 26.99 -3.03
C GLY A 595 -0.98 25.61 -3.70
N MET A 596 -1.88 24.69 -3.34
CA MET A 596 -1.87 23.30 -3.83
C MET A 596 -3.17 22.91 -4.52
N SER A 597 -3.04 22.48 -5.77
CA SER A 597 -4.03 21.69 -6.49
C SER A 597 -3.44 20.32 -6.80
N THR A 598 -4.01 19.28 -6.23
CA THR A 598 -3.49 17.91 -6.29
C THR A 598 -4.60 16.93 -6.63
N TYR A 599 -4.23 15.75 -7.13
CA TYR A 599 -5.17 14.67 -7.40
C TYR A 599 -5.83 14.10 -6.12
N PHE A 600 -5.38 14.53 -4.94
CA PHE A 600 -6.01 14.17 -3.67
C PHE A 600 -7.35 14.89 -3.44
N ARG A 601 -7.56 16.00 -4.16
CA ARG A 601 -8.66 16.94 -3.96
C ARG A 601 -9.67 16.78 -5.09
N ASN A 602 -10.95 16.68 -4.73
CA ASN A 602 -12.04 16.64 -5.69
C ASN A 602 -12.42 18.05 -6.19
N ASP A 603 -13.36 18.13 -7.13
CA ASP A 603 -13.75 19.40 -7.76
C ASP A 603 -14.42 20.39 -6.77
N ARG A 604 -14.86 19.89 -5.60
CA ARG A 604 -15.45 20.70 -4.51
C ARG A 604 -14.43 21.16 -3.47
N GLY A 605 -13.16 20.81 -3.66
CA GLY A 605 -12.08 21.22 -2.78
C GLY A 605 -11.83 20.30 -1.57
N ARG A 606 -12.56 19.18 -1.45
CA ARG A 606 -12.41 18.21 -0.35
C ARG A 606 -11.29 17.23 -0.63
N ILE A 607 -10.57 16.82 0.41
CA ILE A 607 -9.53 15.78 0.30
C ILE A 607 -10.21 14.43 0.47
N VAL A 608 -10.19 13.61 -0.59
CA VAL A 608 -10.92 12.33 -0.65
C VAL A 608 -10.00 11.12 -0.70
N THR A 609 -8.68 11.31 -0.91
CA THR A 609 -7.74 10.18 -1.03
C THR A 609 -6.92 9.94 0.23
N ASN A 610 -6.25 10.98 0.75
CA ASN A 610 -5.22 10.80 1.76
C ASN A 610 -5.81 10.64 3.16
N SER A 611 -5.14 9.86 3.98
CA SER A 611 -5.50 9.72 5.38
C SER A 611 -4.89 10.83 6.24
N PRO A 612 -5.66 11.49 7.12
CA PRO A 612 -5.12 12.42 8.09
C PRO A 612 -4.63 11.75 9.39
N TRP A 613 -4.89 10.45 9.58
CA TRP A 613 -4.58 9.75 10.82
C TRP A 613 -3.08 9.45 10.97
N ARG A 614 -2.62 9.40 12.23
CA ARG A 614 -1.41 8.62 12.54
C ARG A 614 -1.75 7.15 12.35
N LEU A 615 -0.78 6.35 11.93
CA LEU A 615 -1.01 4.94 11.68
C LEU A 615 -1.42 4.15 12.93
N ILE A 616 -0.93 4.54 14.11
CA ILE A 616 -1.36 3.97 15.38
C ILE A 616 -2.83 4.30 15.69
N ASP A 617 -3.29 5.52 15.40
CA ASP A 617 -4.68 5.91 15.62
C ASP A 617 -5.59 5.12 14.67
N TYR A 618 -5.19 5.00 13.40
CA TYR A 618 -5.94 4.23 12.42
C TYR A 618 -6.02 2.74 12.78
N TRP A 619 -4.91 2.15 13.23
CA TRP A 619 -4.91 0.76 13.73
C TRP A 619 -5.83 0.59 14.93
N ASN A 620 -5.80 1.51 15.90
CA ASN A 620 -6.71 1.46 17.04
C ASN A 620 -8.19 1.56 16.65
N LEU A 621 -8.51 2.33 15.61
CA LEU A 621 -9.87 2.44 15.07
C LEU A 621 -10.31 1.19 14.30
N THR A 622 -9.36 0.39 13.79
CA THR A 622 -9.64 -0.73 12.87
C THR A 622 -9.38 -2.11 13.48
N LYS A 623 -8.72 -2.20 14.64
CA LYS A 623 -8.38 -3.48 15.27
C LYS A 623 -9.60 -4.30 15.72
N GLU A 624 -10.71 -3.66 16.05
CA GLU A 624 -11.94 -4.33 16.48
C GLU A 624 -13.16 -3.46 16.16
N ALA A 625 -14.18 -4.04 15.54
CA ALA A 625 -15.42 -3.32 15.24
C ALA A 625 -16.28 -3.13 16.49
N ASN A 626 -16.89 -1.95 16.60
CA ASN A 626 -17.90 -1.67 17.62
C ASN A 626 -19.30 -1.83 16.99
N LEU A 627 -20.02 -2.91 17.30
CA LEU A 627 -21.37 -3.13 16.74
C LEU A 627 -22.39 -2.04 17.12
N ALA A 628 -22.13 -1.21 18.16
CA ALA A 628 -22.99 -0.07 18.47
C ALA A 628 -22.95 1.04 17.40
N ASP A 629 -21.94 1.02 16.52
CA ASP A 629 -21.84 1.89 15.35
C ASP A 629 -22.73 1.41 14.19
N TYR A 630 -23.37 0.25 14.34
CA TYR A 630 -24.14 -0.43 13.30
C TYR A 630 -25.60 -0.65 13.69
N HIS A 631 -26.47 -0.62 12.69
CA HIS A 631 -27.74 -1.33 12.73
C HIS A 631 -27.46 -2.79 12.40
N THR A 632 -27.95 -3.70 13.23
CA THR A 632 -27.76 -5.14 13.06
C THR A 632 -29.11 -5.84 12.94
N VAL A 633 -29.18 -6.86 12.09
CA VAL A 633 -30.36 -7.70 11.93
C VAL A 633 -29.97 -9.15 12.15
N ARG A 634 -30.69 -9.83 13.04
CA ARG A 634 -30.45 -11.24 13.37
C ARG A 634 -31.04 -12.18 12.33
N HIS A 635 -30.36 -13.31 12.17
CA HIS A 635 -30.86 -14.47 11.47
C HIS A 635 -32.11 -15.01 12.16
N LEU A 636 -33.25 -14.86 11.50
CA LEU A 636 -34.47 -15.56 11.90
C LEU A 636 -34.38 -16.95 11.28
N GLY A 637 -33.92 -17.94 12.07
CA GLY A 637 -33.91 -19.32 11.61
C GLY A 637 -35.27 -19.71 11.06
N SER A 638 -35.29 -20.45 9.95
CA SER A 638 -36.51 -21.05 9.40
C SER A 638 -37.28 -21.73 10.54
N GLN A 639 -38.52 -21.29 10.80
CA GLN A 639 -39.41 -22.02 11.70
C GLN A 639 -39.48 -23.47 11.20
N PRO A 640 -39.35 -24.48 12.06
CA PRO A 640 -39.62 -25.85 11.64
C PRO A 640 -41.06 -25.90 11.12
N ASP A 641 -41.23 -26.43 9.90
CA ASP A 641 -42.54 -26.71 9.31
C ASP A 641 -43.41 -27.39 10.38
N VAL A 642 -44.47 -26.69 10.81
CA VAL A 642 -45.53 -27.30 11.60
C VAL A 642 -46.14 -28.37 10.70
N PRO A 643 -46.05 -29.66 11.02
CA PRO A 643 -46.63 -30.69 10.18
C PRO A 643 -48.14 -30.43 10.11
N ALA A 644 -48.65 -30.27 8.88
CA ALA A 644 -50.07 -30.15 8.62
C ALA A 644 -50.80 -31.33 9.30
N GLU A 645 -51.78 -31.01 10.14
CA GLU A 645 -52.64 -32.02 10.75
C GLU A 645 -53.26 -32.90 9.66
N PRO A 646 -53.25 -34.23 9.81
CA PRO A 646 -53.89 -35.11 8.84
C PRO A 646 -55.40 -34.87 8.89
N VAL A 647 -55.95 -34.48 7.73
CA VAL A 647 -57.38 -34.45 7.46
C VAL A 647 -57.97 -35.82 7.80
N ARG A 648 -58.82 -35.87 8.84
CA ARG A 648 -59.61 -37.06 9.15
C ARG A 648 -60.65 -37.27 8.07
N GLU A 649 -60.43 -38.26 7.21
CA GLU A 649 -61.46 -38.78 6.32
C GLU A 649 -62.66 -39.31 7.13
N GLY A 650 -63.85 -38.96 6.66
CA GLY A 650 -65.12 -39.20 7.32
C GLY A 650 -65.44 -40.70 7.47
N GLY A 651 -65.96 -41.05 8.65
CA GLY A 651 -66.56 -42.35 8.90
C GLY A 651 -67.84 -42.55 8.09
N GLN A 652 -67.93 -43.68 7.39
CA GLN A 652 -69.17 -44.22 6.87
C GLN A 652 -70.04 -44.79 8.02
N PRO A 653 -71.38 -44.73 7.91
CA PRO A 653 -72.29 -45.22 8.95
C PRO A 653 -72.48 -46.74 8.85
N ALA A 654 -72.42 -47.44 9.98
CA ALA A 654 -72.75 -48.85 10.08
C ALA A 654 -74.28 -49.04 10.17
N HIS A 655 -74.81 -49.87 9.27
CA HIS A 655 -76.11 -50.52 9.39
C HIS A 655 -75.89 -51.97 9.86
N GLN A 656 -76.69 -52.35 10.87
CA GLN A 656 -76.93 -53.68 11.48
C GLN A 656 -75.89 -54.22 12.46
#